data_AF-A0A537J1U3-F1
#
_entry.id   AF-A0A537J1U3-F1
#
_cell.length_a   1.000
_cell.length_b   1.000
_cell.length_c   1.000
_cell.angle_alpha   90.00
_cell.angle_beta   90.00
_cell.angle_gamma   90.00
#
_symmetry.space_group_name_H-M   'P 1'
#
loop_
_entity.id
_entity.type
_entity.pdbx_description
1 polymer ?
#
loop_
_entity_poly.entity_id
_entity_poly.type
_entity_poly.pdbx_seq_one_letter_code
_entity_poly.pdbx_strand_id
1 'polypeptide(L)'
;MVRATRGSSVRTLLSAWLISMLLVGSTASGILLPRVAFAQSVSIPNLALWATHMVTYGQANCATLADPSVPFSQKLNSQSGDVYYDAERVFYQIADYAGNIAYWNSCAQVAESIFRDQYVIPNNGSVYGHWNFTTGLRMDYQRTGDTQSKYAAILLSQNAAFARDGTPLDYTTSADYSREVAYAIVSYINAQILGEPLRQRRIDLVNQAYDHMAQWFVRFAWPGPWQQSPTETSRLAPFMVGLTAHALIRDWEETKDSRLLPILRLAADWMWQNAWIPSASSMWYDSGSMGAGAPDLNLLVAPIYAFLYLRTGETKYRDEGDALFAGGVSFAYLTGGKQFDQNYWWSFDYVTWRTAAAGPADTTPPTVALTAPVSGSSVSGASVTVSASASDNVGVAGVQFKLDGANLGAEDTTAPYAISWNTTAANGAHTLTAVARDAAGNRTTSAPVSVTVNNPVDTTPPLISSVALSSVTSSGASISWTTNEPSDSQVEYGPTASYGGVTPLDGGMVTAHVVTLSGLAQAALYHYRVKSRDAAGNLAVSSDFTFTTLAPDITSALLGYWKLDDGSGVTAADSSGNGNTGSLVNGPTWTTGKVDGGLTLDGVSQYYPLTVGAWIKTSSTSGVRGIVNKYVPFSSNGWGVFFSNGNLCAWYFKDSANYVYPGGGCPFNLAGYNDGQWHHVAFVVDAGGGHLYVDAVLKASVAWTGTPGAPSTTQPASLGVYPGGGADVPGGPGAGEYFPGSLDEVRIYARALSADEILIIDVPGA
;
A
#
# COMPACT_ATOMS: atom_id res chain seq x y z
N MET A 1 41.42 -35.18 28.32
CA MET A 1 41.98 -36.54 28.15
C MET A 1 40.92 -37.40 27.46
N VAL A 2 41.30 -37.96 26.30
CA VAL A 2 40.78 -39.19 25.65
C VAL A 2 39.30 -39.18 25.19
N ARG A 3 39.00 -38.88 23.91
CA ARG A 3 39.00 -39.75 22.68
C ARG A 3 37.94 -40.87 22.73
N ALA A 4 36.89 -40.82 21.90
CA ALA A 4 36.77 -41.26 20.48
C ALA A 4 36.05 -42.63 20.44
N THR A 5 35.07 -42.91 19.56
CA THR A 5 35.20 -43.03 18.08
C THR A 5 33.85 -43.16 17.34
N ARG A 6 33.76 -42.46 16.16
CA ARG A 6 33.27 -42.84 14.79
C ARG A 6 31.94 -43.59 14.63
N GLY A 7 31.10 -43.37 13.61
CA GLY A 7 31.07 -42.60 12.34
C GLY A 7 29.61 -42.70 11.81
N SER A 8 29.13 -42.21 10.66
CA SER A 8 29.68 -41.58 9.45
C SER A 8 28.48 -41.15 8.59
N SER A 9 28.63 -40.04 7.84
CA SER A 9 27.96 -39.74 6.56
C SER A 9 26.48 -39.33 6.56
N VAL A 10 26.18 -38.09 6.12
CA VAL A 10 25.39 -37.76 4.91
C VAL A 10 25.31 -36.22 4.76
N ARG A 11 25.41 -35.78 3.51
CA ARG A 11 25.46 -34.41 3.01
C ARG A 11 24.12 -33.66 3.14
N THR A 12 24.23 -32.37 3.44
CA THR A 12 23.59 -31.19 2.82
C THR A 12 22.21 -31.36 2.17
N LEU A 13 21.21 -30.56 2.60
CA LEU A 13 20.38 -29.74 1.71
C LEU A 13 19.55 -28.71 2.49
N LEU A 14 19.43 -27.55 1.85
CA LEU A 14 18.91 -26.28 2.33
C LEU A 14 17.37 -26.27 2.51
N SER A 15 16.96 -25.61 3.59
CA SER A 15 15.74 -24.82 3.73
C SER A 15 15.79 -23.56 2.85
N ALA A 16 14.73 -22.84 2.47
CA ALA A 16 13.29 -23.01 2.28
C ALA A 16 12.76 -21.56 2.10
N TRP A 17 11.83 -21.36 1.17
CA TRP A 17 10.86 -20.24 1.03
C TRP A 17 11.27 -18.90 0.39
N LEU A 18 10.59 -18.64 -0.75
CA LEU A 18 10.41 -17.38 -1.46
C LEU A 18 9.03 -16.77 -1.10
N ILE A 19 8.96 -15.44 -1.02
CA ILE A 19 7.72 -14.64 -0.88
C ILE A 19 7.25 -14.19 -2.28
N SER A 20 5.94 -14.25 -2.51
CA SER A 20 5.22 -13.81 -3.72
C SER A 20 4.62 -12.41 -3.56
N MET A 21 4.53 -11.63 -4.67
CA MET A 21 3.42 -10.74 -5.10
C MET A 21 3.92 -9.79 -6.23
N LEU A 22 3.42 -9.80 -7.47
CA LEU A 22 2.13 -9.36 -8.07
C LEU A 22 2.27 -7.97 -8.74
N LEU A 23 2.09 -7.88 -10.08
CA LEU A 23 1.09 -7.01 -10.75
C LEU A 23 1.14 -7.08 -12.30
N VAL A 24 -0.01 -7.46 -12.86
CA VAL A 24 -0.80 -6.87 -13.97
C VAL A 24 -0.15 -6.63 -15.35
N GLY A 25 -0.79 -7.19 -16.37
CA GLY A 25 -0.32 -7.24 -17.74
C GLY A 25 -0.67 -6.07 -18.65
N SER A 26 -0.08 -6.12 -19.84
CA SER A 26 -0.67 -5.63 -21.08
C SER A 26 -0.09 -6.44 -22.25
N THR A 27 -0.95 -6.72 -23.21
CA THR A 27 -0.73 -7.56 -24.39
C THR A 27 0.13 -6.85 -25.44
N ALA A 28 1.24 -7.44 -25.86
CA ALA A 28 1.83 -7.21 -27.17
C ALA A 28 2.53 -8.50 -27.65
N SER A 29 2.00 -9.07 -28.74
CA SER A 29 2.60 -10.21 -29.45
C SER A 29 3.96 -9.81 -30.02
N GLY A 30 5.03 -10.09 -29.27
CA GLY A 30 6.39 -10.05 -29.78
C GLY A 30 6.73 -11.40 -30.40
N ILE A 31 6.90 -11.44 -31.72
CA ILE A 31 7.55 -12.56 -32.41
C ILE A 31 8.97 -12.66 -31.83
N LEU A 32 9.21 -13.69 -31.01
CA LEU A 32 10.55 -14.07 -30.60
C LEU A 32 11.29 -14.58 -31.85
N LEU A 33 12.30 -13.82 -32.30
CA LEU A 33 13.19 -14.29 -33.35
C LEU A 33 13.97 -15.52 -32.82
N PRO A 34 13.94 -16.67 -33.52
CA PRO A 34 14.62 -17.88 -33.07
C PRO A 34 16.14 -17.72 -33.14
N ARG A 35 16.86 -18.38 -32.22
CA ARG A 35 18.33 -18.49 -32.26
C ARG A 35 18.73 -19.34 -33.47
N VAL A 36 19.61 -18.80 -34.31
CA VAL A 36 20.05 -19.46 -35.55
C VAL A 36 21.21 -20.43 -35.27
N ALA A 37 21.14 -21.63 -35.86
CA ALA A 37 22.17 -22.66 -35.77
C ALA A 37 23.39 -22.32 -36.64
N PHE A 38 24.60 -22.65 -36.17
CA PHE A 38 25.85 -22.39 -36.91
C PHE A 38 26.48 -23.66 -37.49
N ALA A 39 27.03 -23.53 -38.70
CA ALA A 39 27.91 -24.53 -39.32
C ALA A 39 29.33 -24.44 -38.70
N GLN A 40 29.88 -25.58 -38.26
CA GLN A 40 31.24 -25.83 -37.74
C GLN A 40 31.84 -24.77 -36.79
N SER A 41 32.06 -25.14 -35.53
CA SER A 41 32.60 -24.25 -34.49
C SER A 41 34.03 -23.80 -34.81
N VAL A 42 34.18 -22.63 -35.43
CA VAL A 42 35.45 -21.91 -35.53
C VAL A 42 35.89 -21.57 -34.10
N SER A 43 37.05 -22.09 -33.69
CA SER A 43 37.65 -21.80 -32.40
C SER A 43 37.86 -20.29 -32.22
N ILE A 44 37.60 -19.76 -31.03
CA ILE A 44 37.93 -18.37 -30.72
C ILE A 44 39.44 -18.17 -30.88
N PRO A 45 39.91 -17.29 -31.78
CA PRO A 45 41.34 -17.04 -31.94
C PRO A 45 41.95 -16.46 -30.65
N ASN A 46 43.18 -16.84 -30.35
CA ASN A 46 43.92 -16.41 -29.14
C ASN A 46 43.27 -16.75 -27.79
N LEU A 47 42.28 -17.65 -27.73
CA LEU A 47 41.60 -18.00 -26.47
C LEU A 47 42.55 -18.54 -25.38
N ALA A 48 43.52 -19.38 -25.76
CA ALA A 48 44.52 -19.90 -24.81
C ALA A 48 45.44 -18.79 -24.28
N LEU A 49 45.81 -17.84 -25.15
CA LEU A 49 46.61 -16.67 -24.80
C LEU A 49 45.83 -15.73 -23.88
N TRP A 50 44.55 -15.49 -24.17
CA TRP A 50 43.63 -14.77 -23.29
C TRP A 50 43.59 -15.41 -21.90
N ALA A 51 43.32 -16.72 -21.82
CA ALA A 51 43.25 -17.41 -20.53
C ALA A 51 44.56 -17.29 -19.73
N THR A 52 45.71 -17.31 -20.40
CA THR A 52 47.03 -17.12 -19.78
C THR A 52 47.21 -15.68 -19.29
N HIS A 53 46.96 -14.68 -20.15
CA HIS A 53 47.06 -13.26 -19.81
C HIS A 53 46.13 -12.88 -18.65
N MET A 54 44.90 -13.37 -18.65
CA MET A 54 43.92 -13.19 -17.58
C MET A 54 44.48 -13.60 -16.20
N VAL A 55 45.03 -14.82 -16.13
CA VAL A 55 45.56 -15.40 -14.90
C VAL A 55 46.82 -14.66 -14.47
N THR A 56 47.78 -14.47 -15.37
CA THR A 56 49.04 -13.78 -15.05
C THR A 56 48.80 -12.35 -14.59
N TYR A 57 47.93 -11.62 -15.29
CA TYR A 57 47.63 -10.24 -14.94
C TYR A 57 46.77 -10.14 -13.68
N GLY A 58 45.80 -11.04 -13.49
CA GLY A 58 45.03 -11.13 -12.26
C GLY A 58 45.91 -11.39 -11.03
N GLN A 59 46.96 -12.22 -11.16
CA GLN A 59 47.91 -12.46 -10.08
C GLN A 59 48.71 -11.20 -9.73
N ALA A 60 49.18 -10.47 -10.74
CA ALA A 60 49.88 -9.20 -10.54
C ALA A 60 48.97 -8.15 -9.87
N ASN A 61 47.72 -8.04 -10.33
CA ASN A 61 46.71 -7.14 -9.77
C ASN A 61 46.41 -7.45 -8.30
N CYS A 62 46.22 -8.73 -7.98
CA CYS A 62 46.01 -9.20 -6.62
C CYS A 62 47.22 -8.88 -5.71
N ALA A 63 48.45 -9.07 -6.23
CA ALA A 63 49.66 -8.70 -5.50
C ALA A 63 49.75 -7.18 -5.24
N THR A 64 49.45 -6.34 -6.24
CA THR A 64 49.42 -4.87 -6.10
C THR A 64 48.39 -4.43 -5.05
N LEU A 65 47.19 -5.02 -5.06
CA LEU A 65 46.16 -4.71 -4.08
C LEU A 65 46.57 -5.12 -2.65
N ALA A 66 47.26 -6.26 -2.52
CA ALA A 66 47.75 -6.77 -1.24
C ALA A 66 48.99 -6.03 -0.71
N ASP A 67 49.76 -5.35 -1.57
CA ASP A 67 51.01 -4.68 -1.18
C ASP A 67 50.73 -3.43 -0.31
N PRO A 68 51.14 -3.40 0.96
CA PRO A 68 50.89 -2.27 1.85
C PRO A 68 51.68 -1.00 1.46
N SER A 69 52.69 -1.10 0.61
CA SER A 69 53.46 0.05 0.11
C SER A 69 52.74 0.84 -0.98
N VAL A 70 51.75 0.23 -1.64
CA VAL A 70 50.94 0.88 -2.68
C VAL A 70 49.92 1.81 -2.00
N PRO A 71 49.91 3.13 -2.30
CA PRO A 71 48.96 4.06 -1.71
C PRO A 71 47.50 3.70 -2.00
N PHE A 72 46.61 3.91 -1.03
CA PHE A 72 45.18 3.65 -1.18
C PHE A 72 44.54 4.34 -2.40
N SER A 73 44.95 5.57 -2.72
CA SER A 73 44.49 6.29 -3.91
C SER A 73 44.85 5.57 -5.22
N GLN A 74 46.01 4.91 -5.27
CA GLN A 74 46.44 4.09 -6.41
C GLN A 74 45.70 2.74 -6.44
N LYS A 75 45.33 2.20 -5.27
CA LYS A 75 44.50 1.00 -5.15
C LYS A 75 43.03 1.22 -5.56
N LEU A 76 42.50 2.44 -5.39
CA LEU A 76 41.16 2.82 -5.84
C LEU A 76 41.10 3.30 -7.29
N ASN A 77 42.16 3.96 -7.77
CA ASN A 77 42.22 4.56 -9.10
C ASN A 77 43.67 4.70 -9.56
N SER A 78 44.19 3.65 -10.18
CA SER A 78 45.49 3.72 -10.80
C SER A 78 45.36 4.54 -12.10
N GLN A 79 45.82 5.80 -12.08
CA GLN A 79 46.18 6.47 -13.34
C GLN A 79 47.31 5.71 -14.06
N SER A 80 48.04 4.88 -13.32
CA SER A 80 49.08 3.95 -13.78
C SER A 80 48.55 2.63 -14.37
N GLY A 81 47.28 2.26 -14.18
CA GLY A 81 46.70 1.03 -14.73
C GLY A 81 47.17 -0.26 -14.06
N ASP A 82 47.27 -0.25 -12.73
CA ASP A 82 47.72 -1.39 -11.92
C ASP A 82 46.55 -2.13 -11.22
N VAL A 83 45.28 -1.71 -11.43
CA VAL A 83 44.10 -2.21 -10.67
C VAL A 83 42.85 -2.25 -11.57
N TYR A 84 42.16 -3.40 -11.59
CA TYR A 84 40.95 -3.59 -12.38
C TYR A 84 39.79 -2.69 -11.93
N TYR A 85 38.97 -2.27 -12.90
CA TYR A 85 37.63 -1.73 -12.64
C TYR A 85 36.72 -2.90 -12.22
N ASP A 86 36.06 -2.78 -11.06
CA ASP A 86 35.32 -3.90 -10.44
C ASP A 86 36.22 -5.16 -10.26
N ALA A 87 37.39 -4.99 -9.65
CA ALA A 87 38.40 -6.06 -9.47
C ALA A 87 37.84 -7.33 -8.81
N GLU A 88 36.93 -7.14 -7.84
CA GLU A 88 36.22 -8.22 -7.17
C GLU A 88 35.44 -9.10 -8.17
N ARG A 89 34.67 -8.49 -9.09
CA ARG A 89 34.00 -9.23 -10.18
C ARG A 89 35.00 -10.03 -11.00
N VAL A 90 36.10 -9.40 -11.42
CA VAL A 90 37.11 -10.05 -12.26
C VAL A 90 37.70 -11.27 -11.56
N PHE A 91 38.11 -11.15 -10.29
CA PHE A 91 38.68 -12.28 -9.56
C PHE A 91 37.69 -13.44 -9.40
N TYR A 92 36.41 -13.18 -9.13
CA TYR A 92 35.41 -14.26 -9.12
C TYR A 92 35.22 -14.89 -10.49
N GLN A 93 35.22 -14.12 -11.57
CA GLN A 93 35.13 -14.67 -12.93
C GLN A 93 36.38 -15.50 -13.30
N ILE A 94 37.57 -15.11 -12.85
CA ILE A 94 38.78 -15.93 -12.99
C ILE A 94 38.63 -17.22 -12.18
N ALA A 95 38.11 -17.16 -10.95
CA ALA A 95 37.86 -18.33 -10.11
C ALA A 95 36.95 -19.35 -10.82
N ASP A 96 35.90 -18.85 -11.47
CA ASP A 96 34.94 -19.68 -12.20
C ASP A 96 35.54 -20.28 -13.47
N TYR A 97 36.37 -19.53 -14.19
CA TYR A 97 36.93 -19.96 -15.47
C TYR A 97 38.19 -20.84 -15.31
N ALA A 98 39.16 -20.40 -14.51
CA ALA A 98 40.47 -21.03 -14.37
C ALA A 98 40.57 -21.97 -13.17
N GLY A 99 39.56 -22.02 -12.31
CA GLY A 99 39.61 -22.76 -11.05
C GLY A 99 40.49 -22.05 -10.01
N ASN A 100 41.17 -22.81 -9.14
CA ASN A 100 41.92 -22.26 -7.99
C ASN A 100 41.07 -21.31 -7.13
N ILE A 101 39.84 -21.76 -6.84
CA ILE A 101 38.78 -20.95 -6.23
C ILE A 101 39.25 -20.28 -4.93
N ALA A 102 40.00 -20.99 -4.09
CA ALA A 102 40.47 -20.45 -2.82
C ALA A 102 41.40 -19.24 -2.99
N TYR A 103 42.35 -19.31 -3.94
CA TYR A 103 43.27 -18.20 -4.21
C TYR A 103 42.52 -16.99 -4.75
N TRP A 104 41.69 -17.16 -5.76
CA TRP A 104 40.98 -16.04 -6.38
C TRP A 104 39.91 -15.43 -5.49
N ASN A 105 39.24 -16.23 -4.66
CA ASN A 105 38.35 -15.71 -3.62
C ASN A 105 39.13 -14.86 -2.61
N SER A 106 40.36 -15.24 -2.24
CA SER A 106 41.19 -14.41 -1.36
C SER A 106 41.58 -13.08 -2.03
N CYS A 107 41.85 -13.08 -3.34
CA CYS A 107 42.07 -11.86 -4.10
C CYS A 107 40.82 -10.97 -4.18
N ALA A 108 39.64 -11.58 -4.36
CA ALA A 108 38.34 -10.88 -4.34
C ALA A 108 38.10 -10.21 -2.98
N GLN A 109 38.37 -10.89 -1.87
CA GLN A 109 38.26 -10.35 -0.51
C GLN A 109 39.23 -9.17 -0.27
N VAL A 110 40.44 -9.22 -0.83
CA VAL A 110 41.36 -8.08 -0.75
C VAL A 110 40.78 -6.87 -1.51
N ALA A 111 40.28 -7.07 -2.73
CA ALA A 111 39.64 -6.01 -3.52
C ALA A 111 38.42 -5.43 -2.82
N GLU A 112 37.57 -6.30 -2.27
CA GLU A 112 36.40 -5.95 -1.46
C GLU A 112 36.80 -5.09 -0.25
N SER A 113 37.80 -5.50 0.53
CA SER A 113 38.23 -4.74 1.72
C SER A 113 38.72 -3.32 1.39
N ILE A 114 39.22 -3.10 0.18
CA ILE A 114 39.70 -1.79 -0.29
C ILE A 114 38.51 -0.97 -0.79
N PHE A 115 37.69 -1.54 -1.68
CA PHE A 115 36.63 -0.80 -2.32
C PHE A 115 35.40 -0.66 -1.41
N ARG A 116 34.89 -1.77 -0.87
CA ARG A 116 33.71 -1.79 0.00
C ARG A 116 33.99 -1.13 1.35
N ASP A 117 34.98 -1.64 2.08
CA ASP A 117 35.14 -1.34 3.51
C ASP A 117 35.89 -0.03 3.76
N GLN A 118 36.90 0.28 2.95
CA GLN A 118 37.69 1.50 3.12
C GLN A 118 37.15 2.70 2.32
N TYR A 119 36.28 2.46 1.32
CA TYR A 119 35.79 3.54 0.46
C TYR A 119 34.27 3.68 0.42
N VAL A 120 33.54 2.68 -0.08
CA VAL A 120 32.08 2.79 -0.30
C VAL A 120 31.31 2.98 1.00
N ILE A 121 31.53 2.12 2.01
CA ILE A 121 30.81 2.19 3.29
C ILE A 121 31.13 3.49 4.04
N PRO A 122 32.41 3.91 4.23
CA PRO A 122 32.73 5.17 4.91
C PRO A 122 32.19 6.41 4.20
N ASN A 123 32.07 6.40 2.87
CA ASN A 123 31.49 7.50 2.09
C ASN A 123 29.95 7.39 1.94
N ASN A 124 29.30 6.45 2.63
CA ASN A 124 27.86 6.21 2.53
C ASN A 124 27.37 6.00 1.07
N GLY A 125 28.19 5.35 0.24
CA GLY A 125 27.92 5.14 -1.19
C GLY A 125 28.11 6.38 -2.07
N SER A 126 28.51 7.53 -1.54
CA SER A 126 28.77 8.76 -2.30
C SER A 126 30.13 8.68 -3.00
N VAL A 127 30.17 7.99 -4.13
CA VAL A 127 31.36 7.82 -4.99
C VAL A 127 31.17 8.51 -6.34
N TYR A 128 32.25 8.73 -7.08
CA TYR A 128 32.17 9.19 -8.47
C TYR A 128 31.41 8.20 -9.34
N GLY A 129 30.66 8.67 -10.34
CA GLY A 129 29.81 7.81 -11.17
C GLY A 129 30.58 6.75 -11.97
N HIS A 130 31.82 7.05 -12.34
CA HIS A 130 32.73 6.10 -12.99
C HIS A 130 33.36 5.08 -12.02
N TRP A 131 33.01 5.12 -10.73
CA TRP A 131 33.36 4.14 -9.69
C TRP A 131 32.12 3.41 -9.15
N ASN A 132 30.98 3.47 -9.84
CA ASN A 132 29.77 2.77 -9.41
C ASN A 132 29.81 1.28 -9.82
N PHE A 133 30.66 0.51 -9.14
CA PHE A 133 30.86 -0.93 -9.38
C PHE A 133 30.07 -1.76 -8.37
N THR A 134 29.03 -2.43 -8.83
CA THR A 134 28.11 -3.21 -7.98
C THR A 134 28.08 -4.69 -8.31
N THR A 135 28.74 -5.11 -9.40
CA THR A 135 28.62 -6.49 -9.87
C THR A 135 29.45 -7.42 -9.00
N GLY A 136 30.69 -7.02 -8.64
CA GLY A 136 31.53 -7.74 -7.68
C GLY A 136 30.80 -7.94 -6.35
N LEU A 137 30.34 -6.85 -5.74
CA LEU A 137 29.61 -6.88 -4.46
C LEU A 137 28.35 -7.76 -4.49
N ARG A 138 27.59 -7.72 -5.60
CA ARG A 138 26.45 -8.63 -5.80
C ARG A 138 26.91 -10.08 -5.87
N MET A 139 27.98 -10.36 -6.62
CA MET A 139 28.54 -11.71 -6.76
C MET A 139 29.07 -12.23 -5.43
N ASP A 140 29.73 -11.39 -4.62
CA ASP A 140 30.17 -11.77 -3.28
C ASP A 140 28.97 -12.16 -2.42
N TYR A 141 27.95 -11.29 -2.29
CA TYR A 141 26.75 -11.63 -1.51
C TYR A 141 26.10 -12.94 -1.96
N GLN A 142 26.02 -13.19 -3.27
CA GLN A 142 25.47 -14.43 -3.82
C GLN A 142 26.31 -15.66 -3.48
N ARG A 143 27.64 -15.50 -3.34
CA ARG A 143 28.58 -16.58 -2.99
C ARG A 143 28.68 -16.83 -1.49
N THR A 144 28.71 -15.78 -0.69
CA THR A 144 29.12 -15.82 0.72
C THR A 144 27.96 -15.55 1.67
N GLY A 145 26.91 -14.87 1.19
CA GLY A 145 25.84 -14.35 2.03
C GLY A 145 26.21 -13.08 2.79
N ASP A 146 27.34 -12.43 2.49
CA ASP A 146 27.80 -11.23 3.21
C ASP A 146 26.83 -10.05 3.01
N THR A 147 26.12 -9.72 4.08
CA THR A 147 25.13 -8.65 4.08
C THR A 147 25.74 -7.26 3.94
N GLN A 148 27.03 -7.07 4.24
CA GLN A 148 27.72 -5.80 3.99
C GLN A 148 27.95 -5.56 2.49
N SER A 149 28.25 -6.60 1.72
CA SER A 149 28.34 -6.52 0.24
C SER A 149 27.00 -6.16 -0.38
N LYS A 150 25.92 -6.82 0.08
CA LYS A 150 24.54 -6.45 -0.30
C LYS A 150 24.25 -4.99 0.03
N TYR A 151 24.55 -4.56 1.26
CA TYR A 151 24.32 -3.19 1.72
C TYR A 151 25.10 -2.17 0.88
N ALA A 152 26.38 -2.41 0.61
CA ALA A 152 27.22 -1.52 -0.18
C ALA A 152 26.74 -1.42 -1.64
N ALA A 153 26.34 -2.54 -2.26
CA ALA A 153 25.78 -2.53 -3.62
C ALA A 153 24.49 -1.69 -3.70
N ILE A 154 23.62 -1.80 -2.69
CA ILE A 154 22.40 -0.98 -2.59
C ILE A 154 22.74 0.49 -2.38
N LEU A 155 23.65 0.82 -1.46
CA LEU A 155 24.11 2.19 -1.20
C LEU A 155 24.65 2.87 -2.47
N LEU A 156 25.46 2.16 -3.26
CA LEU A 156 25.99 2.67 -4.52
C LEU A 156 24.89 3.02 -5.51
N SER A 157 23.87 2.17 -5.65
CA SER A 157 22.71 2.46 -6.49
C SER A 157 21.93 3.70 -6.02
N GLN A 158 21.99 4.01 -4.71
CA GLN A 158 21.24 5.12 -4.10
C GLN A 158 22.01 6.44 -4.10
N ASN A 159 23.32 6.40 -3.91
CA ASN A 159 24.11 7.57 -3.53
C ASN A 159 25.28 7.89 -4.46
N ALA A 160 25.67 6.97 -5.36
CA ALA A 160 26.72 7.28 -6.34
C ALA A 160 26.28 8.43 -7.25
N ALA A 161 27.24 9.25 -7.69
CA ALA A 161 26.95 10.33 -8.62
C ALA A 161 26.24 9.78 -9.88
N PHE A 162 25.27 10.53 -10.41
CA PHE A 162 24.40 10.15 -11.53
C PHE A 162 23.36 9.03 -11.25
N ALA A 163 23.61 8.15 -10.27
CA ALA A 163 22.67 7.14 -9.79
C ALA A 163 21.73 7.64 -8.67
N ARG A 164 22.08 8.72 -7.98
CA ARG A 164 21.18 9.30 -6.96
C ARG A 164 19.92 9.88 -7.59
N ASP A 165 18.74 9.56 -7.03
CA ASP A 165 17.43 10.01 -7.55
C ASP A 165 17.31 11.53 -7.68
N GLY A 166 17.93 12.27 -6.75
CA GLY A 166 17.94 13.74 -6.78
C GLY A 166 18.86 14.36 -7.83
N THR A 167 19.60 13.59 -8.63
CA THR A 167 20.43 14.14 -9.71
C THR A 167 19.52 14.58 -10.86
N PRO A 168 19.57 15.84 -11.34
CA PRO A 168 18.76 16.26 -12.48
C PRO A 168 18.99 15.38 -13.73
N LEU A 169 17.92 15.04 -14.47
CA LEU A 169 18.00 14.15 -15.66
C LEU A 169 18.63 14.83 -16.88
N ASP A 170 18.61 16.15 -16.95
CA ASP A 170 19.28 16.94 -17.99
C ASP A 170 20.80 16.76 -17.95
N TYR A 171 21.38 16.51 -16.77
CA TYR A 171 22.82 16.28 -16.59
C TYR A 171 23.31 15.02 -17.32
N THR A 172 22.43 14.06 -17.58
CA THR A 172 22.76 12.81 -18.27
C THR A 172 22.25 12.77 -19.71
N THR A 173 21.74 13.89 -20.25
CA THR A 173 21.19 13.94 -21.62
C THR A 173 22.27 13.85 -22.68
N SER A 174 23.44 14.44 -22.45
CA SER A 174 24.59 14.34 -23.36
C SER A 174 25.20 12.94 -23.34
N ALA A 175 25.51 12.42 -24.53
CA ALA A 175 26.22 11.16 -24.69
C ALA A 175 27.64 11.17 -24.08
N ASP A 176 28.20 12.33 -23.73
CA ASP A 176 29.48 12.44 -22.99
C ASP A 176 29.42 11.78 -21.60
N TYR A 177 28.22 11.62 -21.04
CA TYR A 177 27.98 10.98 -19.73
C TYR A 177 27.50 9.53 -19.86
N SER A 178 27.57 8.92 -21.04
CA SER A 178 27.03 7.56 -21.26
C SER A 178 27.69 6.50 -20.37
N ARG A 179 28.95 6.70 -19.98
CA ARG A 179 29.69 5.82 -19.08
C ARG A 179 29.04 5.80 -17.70
N GLU A 180 28.81 6.97 -17.13
CA GLU A 180 28.17 7.15 -15.83
C GLU A 180 26.75 6.61 -15.86
N VAL A 181 26.01 6.87 -16.94
CA VAL A 181 24.67 6.32 -17.18
C VAL A 181 24.70 4.79 -17.22
N ALA A 182 25.64 4.19 -17.95
CA ALA A 182 25.79 2.75 -18.03
C ALA A 182 26.06 2.10 -16.66
N TYR A 183 26.99 2.66 -15.87
CA TYR A 183 27.25 2.16 -14.52
C TYR A 183 26.04 2.33 -13.59
N ALA A 184 25.33 3.45 -13.67
CA ALA A 184 24.11 3.68 -12.90
C ALA A 184 23.02 2.62 -13.24
N ILE A 185 22.78 2.34 -14.53
CA ILE A 185 21.84 1.29 -14.96
C ILE A 185 22.23 -0.07 -14.36
N VAL A 186 23.49 -0.48 -14.50
CA VAL A 186 23.99 -1.75 -13.95
C VAL A 186 23.83 -1.78 -12.42
N SER A 187 24.04 -0.66 -11.72
CA SER A 187 23.84 -0.57 -10.28
C SER A 187 22.38 -0.78 -9.85
N TYR A 188 21.41 -0.25 -10.60
CA TYR A 188 20.00 -0.50 -10.30
C TYR A 188 19.59 -1.93 -10.59
N ILE A 189 20.07 -2.52 -11.69
CA ILE A 189 19.82 -3.93 -12.01
C ILE A 189 20.35 -4.82 -10.87
N ASN A 190 21.58 -4.57 -10.42
CA ASN A 190 22.17 -5.33 -9.33
C ASN A 190 21.44 -5.13 -8.00
N ALA A 191 21.02 -3.91 -7.67
CA ALA A 191 20.21 -3.64 -6.49
C ALA A 191 18.86 -4.39 -6.53
N GLN A 192 18.21 -4.47 -7.69
CA GLN A 192 16.96 -5.20 -7.87
C GLN A 192 17.13 -6.72 -7.73
N ILE A 193 18.22 -7.27 -8.28
CA ILE A 193 18.59 -8.67 -8.04
C ILE A 193 18.76 -8.95 -6.53
N LEU A 194 19.21 -7.95 -5.77
CA LEU A 194 19.38 -8.02 -4.32
C LEU A 194 18.08 -7.73 -3.52
N GLY A 195 16.96 -7.49 -4.20
CA GLY A 195 15.63 -7.32 -3.62
C GLY A 195 15.15 -5.87 -3.46
N GLU A 196 15.87 -4.88 -4.00
CA GLU A 196 15.35 -3.51 -4.09
C GLU A 196 14.25 -3.41 -5.16
N PRO A 197 13.25 -2.52 -4.99
CA PRO A 197 12.22 -2.33 -6.01
C PRO A 197 12.78 -1.67 -7.28
N LEU A 198 12.03 -1.81 -8.39
CA LEU A 198 12.31 -1.06 -9.61
C LEU A 198 12.21 0.45 -9.37
N ARG A 199 13.28 1.18 -9.70
CA ARG A 199 13.34 2.64 -9.57
C ARG A 199 13.05 3.29 -10.93
N GLN A 200 12.20 4.32 -10.93
CA GLN A 200 11.84 5.08 -12.14
C GLN A 200 13.10 5.59 -12.87
N ARG A 201 14.10 6.05 -12.11
CA ARG A 201 15.37 6.53 -12.66
C ARG A 201 16.10 5.49 -13.51
N ARG A 202 15.98 4.18 -13.21
CA ARG A 202 16.53 3.12 -14.09
C ARG A 202 15.89 3.21 -15.47
N ILE A 203 14.56 3.33 -15.54
CA ILE A 203 13.80 3.40 -16.79
C ILE A 203 14.22 4.64 -17.59
N ASP A 204 14.34 5.79 -16.92
CA ASP A 204 14.75 7.05 -17.55
C ASP A 204 16.17 6.96 -18.10
N LEU A 205 17.12 6.41 -17.33
CA LEU A 205 18.50 6.24 -17.76
C LEU A 205 18.65 5.19 -18.88
N VAL A 206 17.85 4.12 -18.87
CA VAL A 206 17.82 3.15 -19.99
C VAL A 206 17.35 3.83 -21.27
N ASN A 207 16.31 4.67 -21.21
CA ASN A 207 15.87 5.45 -22.36
C ASN A 207 16.96 6.43 -22.84
N GLN A 208 17.63 7.13 -21.91
CA GLN A 208 18.75 8.00 -22.26
C GLN A 208 19.93 7.23 -22.86
N ALA A 209 20.22 6.01 -22.42
CA ALA A 209 21.25 5.16 -23.02
C ALA A 209 20.90 4.78 -24.48
N TYR A 210 19.62 4.50 -24.78
CA TYR A 210 19.17 4.37 -26.17
C TYR A 210 19.31 5.67 -26.95
N ASP A 211 18.96 6.82 -26.35
CA ASP A 211 19.12 8.12 -26.97
C ASP A 211 20.59 8.46 -27.22
N HIS A 212 21.53 8.09 -26.35
CA HIS A 212 22.97 8.24 -26.55
C HIS A 212 23.45 7.44 -27.76
N MET A 213 23.04 6.18 -27.87
CA MET A 213 23.32 5.36 -29.05
C MET A 213 22.73 5.97 -30.33
N ALA A 214 21.54 6.56 -30.26
CA ALA A 214 20.93 7.26 -31.38
C ALA A 214 21.65 8.59 -31.72
N GLN A 215 22.13 9.33 -30.72
CA GLN A 215 22.93 10.54 -30.92
C GLN A 215 24.21 10.24 -31.69
N TRP A 216 24.91 9.15 -31.35
CA TRP A 216 26.13 8.75 -32.04
C TRP A 216 25.90 8.23 -33.47
N PHE A 217 24.85 7.43 -33.69
CA PHE A 217 24.74 6.65 -34.94
C PHE A 217 23.47 6.91 -35.79
N VAL A 218 22.41 7.48 -35.23
CA VAL A 218 21.13 7.69 -35.94
C VAL A 218 20.98 9.13 -36.45
N ARG A 219 21.44 10.14 -35.69
CA ARG A 219 21.27 11.56 -36.08
C ARG A 219 22.30 12.08 -37.09
N PHE A 220 23.40 11.36 -37.35
CA PHE A 220 24.47 11.74 -38.30
C PHE A 220 24.85 13.24 -38.29
N ALA A 221 24.78 13.91 -37.15
CA ALA A 221 25.24 15.29 -37.00
C ALA A 221 26.70 15.29 -36.56
N TRP A 222 27.57 14.76 -37.42
CA TRP A 222 29.02 14.92 -37.28
C TRP A 222 29.46 16.02 -38.24
N PRO A 223 29.71 17.26 -37.78
CA PRO A 223 30.50 18.17 -38.57
C PRO A 223 31.92 17.58 -38.59
N GLY A 224 32.50 17.44 -39.78
CA GLY A 224 33.86 16.95 -39.95
C GLY A 224 34.89 17.68 -39.06
N PRO A 225 36.15 17.21 -39.03
CA PRO A 225 37.15 17.43 -37.96
C PRO A 225 37.62 18.87 -37.69
N TRP A 226 36.91 19.91 -38.16
CA TRP A 226 37.27 21.32 -38.00
C TRP A 226 36.12 22.26 -37.59
N GLN A 227 35.12 21.78 -36.83
CA GLN A 227 34.26 22.69 -36.06
C GLN A 227 34.33 22.36 -34.56
N GLN A 228 35.27 23.03 -33.89
CA GLN A 228 35.26 23.18 -32.45
C GLN A 228 34.10 24.12 -32.08
N SER A 229 32.94 23.55 -31.71
CA SER A 229 31.99 24.29 -30.87
C SER A 229 32.55 24.32 -29.45
N PRO A 230 32.70 25.48 -28.79
CA PRO A 230 33.26 25.57 -27.44
C PRO A 230 32.37 24.97 -26.34
N THR A 231 31.15 24.51 -26.64
CA THR A 231 30.18 24.08 -25.61
C THR A 231 29.53 22.73 -25.87
N GLU A 232 29.87 22.01 -26.94
CA GLU A 232 29.36 20.66 -27.21
C GLU A 232 30.52 19.75 -27.62
N THR A 233 31.16 19.13 -26.63
CA THR A 233 32.31 18.24 -26.80
C THR A 233 31.88 16.79 -26.98
N SER A 234 30.91 16.51 -27.87
CA SER A 234 30.40 15.15 -28.10
C SER A 234 31.45 14.24 -28.74
N ARG A 235 32.33 13.65 -27.91
CA ARG A 235 33.36 12.71 -28.37
C ARG A 235 32.77 11.31 -28.47
N LEU A 236 32.56 10.82 -29.69
CA LEU A 236 32.34 9.38 -29.88
C LEU A 236 33.61 8.64 -29.48
N ALA A 237 33.46 7.64 -28.62
CA ALA A 237 34.53 6.74 -28.22
C ALA A 237 34.02 5.29 -28.19
N PRO A 238 34.65 4.34 -28.93
CA PRO A 238 34.18 2.95 -28.98
C PRO A 238 34.05 2.26 -27.61
N PHE A 239 34.87 2.62 -26.62
CA PHE A 239 34.74 2.07 -25.27
C PHE A 239 33.43 2.49 -24.58
N MET A 240 32.95 3.72 -24.82
CA MET A 240 31.68 4.22 -24.28
C MET A 240 30.51 3.45 -24.89
N VAL A 241 30.59 3.17 -26.19
CA VAL A 241 29.62 2.32 -26.91
C VAL A 241 29.58 0.92 -26.30
N GLY A 242 30.75 0.35 -26.00
CA GLY A 242 30.88 -0.87 -25.20
C GLY A 242 30.09 -0.77 -23.90
N LEU A 243 30.49 0.10 -22.99
CA LEU A 243 29.85 0.21 -21.67
C LEU A 243 28.32 0.42 -21.74
N THR A 244 27.86 1.27 -22.65
CA THR A 244 26.43 1.50 -22.86
C THR A 244 25.74 0.23 -23.39
N ALA A 245 26.35 -0.50 -24.32
CA ALA A 245 25.83 -1.78 -24.78
C ALA A 245 25.78 -2.83 -23.66
N HIS A 246 26.75 -2.85 -22.73
CA HIS A 246 26.71 -3.76 -21.59
C HIS A 246 25.47 -3.51 -20.73
N ALA A 247 25.24 -2.25 -20.35
CA ALA A 247 24.09 -1.87 -19.56
C ALA A 247 22.77 -2.22 -20.25
N LEU A 248 22.65 -1.94 -21.55
CA LEU A 248 21.45 -2.25 -22.33
C LEU A 248 21.23 -3.75 -22.52
N ILE A 249 22.30 -4.54 -22.72
CA ILE A 249 22.20 -6.01 -22.79
C ILE A 249 21.73 -6.58 -21.44
N ARG A 250 22.28 -6.09 -20.32
CA ARG A 250 21.88 -6.49 -18.97
C ARG A 250 20.42 -6.14 -18.69
N ASP A 251 19.96 -4.97 -19.13
CA ASP A 251 18.54 -4.61 -19.02
C ASP A 251 17.65 -5.53 -19.86
N TRP A 252 18.05 -5.79 -21.11
CA TRP A 252 17.33 -6.66 -22.04
C TRP A 252 17.22 -8.11 -21.56
N GLU A 253 18.18 -8.62 -20.79
CA GLU A 253 18.10 -9.95 -20.18
C GLU A 253 16.83 -10.11 -19.34
N GLU A 254 16.32 -9.03 -18.76
CA GLU A 254 15.05 -8.98 -18.04
C GLU A 254 13.90 -8.49 -18.93
N THR A 255 14.06 -7.37 -19.63
CA THR A 255 12.95 -6.64 -20.27
C THR A 255 12.59 -7.12 -21.66
N LYS A 256 13.53 -7.78 -22.36
CA LYS A 256 13.42 -8.15 -23.77
C LYS A 256 13.10 -6.96 -24.70
N ASP A 257 13.56 -5.76 -24.35
CA ASP A 257 13.30 -4.55 -25.14
C ASP A 257 13.68 -4.72 -26.62
N SER A 258 12.68 -4.58 -27.49
CA SER A 258 12.84 -4.76 -28.94
C SER A 258 13.82 -3.78 -29.60
N ARG A 259 14.14 -2.65 -28.95
CA ARG A 259 15.08 -1.63 -29.44
C ARG A 259 16.53 -2.09 -29.43
N LEU A 260 16.90 -3.07 -28.60
CA LEU A 260 18.29 -3.48 -28.41
C LEU A 260 18.94 -3.99 -29.70
N LEU A 261 18.31 -4.97 -30.35
CA LEU A 261 18.95 -5.66 -31.47
C LEU A 261 19.22 -4.72 -32.66
N PRO A 262 18.26 -3.88 -33.10
CA PRO A 262 18.52 -2.89 -34.14
C PRO A 262 19.64 -1.89 -33.79
N ILE A 263 19.67 -1.37 -32.57
CA ILE A 263 20.67 -0.35 -32.20
C ILE A 263 22.08 -0.95 -32.06
N LEU A 264 22.20 -2.18 -31.55
CA LEU A 264 23.50 -2.87 -31.49
C LEU A 264 24.04 -3.21 -32.88
N ARG A 265 23.18 -3.63 -33.82
CA ARG A 265 23.60 -3.86 -35.21
C ARG A 265 24.14 -2.58 -35.85
N LEU A 266 23.43 -1.46 -35.68
CA LEU A 266 23.87 -0.16 -36.18
C LEU A 266 25.23 0.24 -35.59
N ALA A 267 25.38 0.13 -34.28
CA ALA A 267 26.62 0.47 -33.59
C ALA A 267 27.79 -0.43 -34.04
N ALA A 268 27.58 -1.75 -34.10
CA ALA A 268 28.60 -2.71 -34.51
C ALA A 268 29.03 -2.48 -35.97
N ASP A 269 28.07 -2.41 -36.90
CA ASP A 269 28.36 -2.20 -38.32
C ASP A 269 29.08 -0.85 -38.55
N TRP A 270 28.67 0.22 -37.85
CA TRP A 270 29.33 1.52 -37.97
C TRP A 270 30.75 1.50 -37.40
N MET A 271 30.94 0.93 -36.20
CA MET A 271 32.26 0.85 -35.58
C MET A 271 33.21 0.01 -36.42
N TRP A 272 32.76 -1.11 -36.98
CA TRP A 272 33.58 -1.92 -37.87
C TRP A 272 34.00 -1.15 -39.13
N GLN A 273 33.10 -0.36 -39.71
CA GLN A 273 33.40 0.40 -40.93
C GLN A 273 34.26 1.65 -40.69
N ASN A 274 34.09 2.33 -39.54
CA ASN A 274 34.65 3.68 -39.31
C ASN A 274 35.65 3.74 -38.15
N ALA A 275 35.55 2.82 -37.20
CA ALA A 275 36.39 2.78 -36.00
C ALA A 275 37.54 1.76 -36.08
N TRP A 276 37.37 0.68 -36.83
CA TRP A 276 38.37 -0.37 -36.96
C TRP A 276 39.59 0.09 -37.79
N ILE A 277 40.78 -0.15 -37.27
CA ILE A 277 42.06 0.11 -37.94
C ILE A 277 42.73 -1.23 -38.23
N PRO A 278 42.63 -1.76 -39.47
CA PRO A 278 43.15 -3.08 -39.82
C PRO A 278 44.64 -3.25 -39.53
N SER A 279 45.47 -2.23 -39.80
CA SER A 279 46.92 -2.28 -39.58
C SER A 279 47.30 -2.36 -38.10
N ALA A 280 46.41 -1.94 -37.20
CA ALA A 280 46.61 -1.97 -35.76
C ALA A 280 45.82 -3.09 -35.07
N SER A 281 45.06 -3.90 -35.83
CA SER A 281 44.11 -4.90 -35.31
C SER A 281 43.25 -4.39 -34.15
N SER A 282 42.80 -3.13 -34.23
CA SER A 282 42.12 -2.47 -33.11
C SER A 282 41.24 -1.30 -33.53
N MET A 283 40.30 -0.95 -32.66
CA MET A 283 39.52 0.28 -32.77
C MET A 283 40.37 1.49 -32.35
N TRP A 284 40.10 2.70 -32.87
CA TRP A 284 40.67 3.92 -32.28
C TRP A 284 40.02 4.28 -30.94
N TYR A 285 40.74 5.03 -30.10
CA TYR A 285 40.33 5.34 -28.72
C TYR A 285 39.13 6.29 -28.63
N ASP A 286 39.26 7.45 -29.26
CA ASP A 286 38.23 8.47 -29.37
C ASP A 286 38.36 9.20 -30.71
N SER A 287 37.33 9.99 -31.04
CA SER A 287 37.23 10.67 -32.33
C SER A 287 38.29 11.77 -32.50
N GLY A 288 38.99 12.15 -31.44
CA GLY A 288 40.16 13.03 -31.50
C GLY A 288 41.47 12.31 -31.85
N SER A 289 41.49 10.98 -31.79
CA SER A 289 42.66 10.12 -31.96
C SER A 289 42.54 9.18 -33.16
N MET A 290 41.73 9.56 -34.16
CA MET A 290 41.50 8.77 -35.37
C MET A 290 42.82 8.43 -36.07
N GLY A 291 43.04 7.14 -36.33
CA GLY A 291 44.25 6.64 -37.00
C GLY A 291 45.30 6.01 -36.07
N ALA A 292 45.19 6.19 -34.75
CA ALA A 292 45.96 5.42 -33.77
C ALA A 292 45.10 4.31 -33.15
N GLY A 293 45.49 3.06 -33.33
CA GLY A 293 44.79 1.91 -32.75
C GLY A 293 44.94 1.84 -31.24
N ALA A 294 43.88 1.41 -30.55
CA ALA A 294 43.82 1.21 -29.11
C ALA A 294 43.35 -0.23 -28.79
N PRO A 295 44.24 -1.24 -28.93
CA PRO A 295 43.87 -2.65 -28.83
C PRO A 295 43.22 -3.05 -27.52
N ASP A 296 43.57 -2.41 -26.42
CA ASP A 296 43.00 -2.71 -25.12
C ASP A 296 41.47 -2.60 -25.14
N LEU A 297 40.90 -1.57 -25.77
CA LEU A 297 39.45 -1.35 -25.83
C LEU A 297 38.68 -2.43 -26.56
N ASN A 298 39.35 -3.23 -27.41
CA ASN A 298 38.68 -4.23 -28.21
C ASN A 298 37.89 -5.22 -27.33
N LEU A 299 38.38 -5.53 -26.13
CA LEU A 299 37.72 -6.48 -25.23
C LEU A 299 36.45 -5.91 -24.53
N LEU A 300 36.26 -4.58 -24.53
CA LEU A 300 34.98 -3.95 -24.16
C LEU A 300 33.95 -3.96 -25.30
N VAL A 301 34.42 -4.07 -26.54
CA VAL A 301 33.59 -3.95 -27.75
C VAL A 301 33.23 -5.32 -28.32
N ALA A 302 34.16 -6.27 -28.32
CA ALA A 302 33.98 -7.63 -28.83
C ALA A 302 32.70 -8.32 -28.30
N PRO A 303 32.32 -8.20 -27.00
CA PRO A 303 31.09 -8.83 -26.49
C PRO A 303 29.81 -8.44 -27.23
N ILE A 304 29.73 -7.23 -27.80
CA ILE A 304 28.59 -6.81 -28.66
C ILE A 304 28.44 -7.77 -29.84
N TYR A 305 29.56 -8.08 -30.49
CA TYR A 305 29.62 -8.92 -31.67
C TYR A 305 29.31 -10.38 -31.34
N ALA A 306 29.83 -10.90 -30.22
CA ALA A 306 29.47 -12.24 -29.74
C ALA A 306 27.97 -12.34 -29.39
N PHE A 307 27.40 -11.30 -28.76
CA PHE A 307 25.97 -11.24 -28.48
C PHE A 307 25.14 -11.20 -29.77
N LEU A 308 25.52 -10.35 -30.73
CA LEU A 308 24.86 -10.26 -32.04
C LEU A 308 24.93 -11.59 -32.77
N TYR A 309 26.10 -12.23 -32.83
CA TYR A 309 26.25 -13.56 -33.40
C TYR A 309 25.30 -14.56 -32.72
N LEU A 310 25.38 -14.69 -31.40
CA LEU A 310 24.52 -15.57 -30.60
C LEU A 310 23.02 -15.37 -30.86
N ARG A 311 22.60 -14.12 -31.15
CA ARG A 311 21.19 -13.78 -31.41
C ARG A 311 20.78 -13.93 -32.87
N THR A 312 21.69 -13.77 -33.83
CA THR A 312 21.32 -13.50 -35.23
C THR A 312 21.75 -14.57 -36.21
N GLY A 313 22.75 -15.40 -35.90
CA GLY A 313 23.26 -16.32 -36.91
C GLY A 313 24.25 -15.73 -37.90
N GLU A 314 24.56 -14.44 -37.82
CA GLU A 314 25.36 -13.77 -38.84
C GLU A 314 26.85 -13.94 -38.58
N THR A 315 27.52 -14.73 -39.42
CA THR A 315 28.95 -15.05 -39.29
C THR A 315 29.84 -13.82 -39.38
N LYS A 316 29.39 -12.72 -40.02
CA LYS A 316 30.12 -11.45 -40.00
C LYS A 316 30.41 -10.99 -38.56
N TYR A 317 29.43 -11.05 -37.67
CA TYR A 317 29.62 -10.62 -36.29
C TYR A 317 30.54 -11.58 -35.53
N ARG A 318 30.56 -12.87 -35.85
CA ARG A 318 31.58 -13.77 -35.31
C ARG A 318 32.97 -13.36 -35.78
N ASP A 319 33.16 -13.19 -37.08
CA ASP A 319 34.47 -12.95 -37.69
C ASP A 319 35.05 -11.60 -37.22
N GLU A 320 34.21 -10.56 -37.16
CA GLU A 320 34.55 -9.23 -36.67
C GLU A 320 34.82 -9.23 -35.15
N GLY A 321 33.96 -9.91 -34.37
CA GLY A 321 34.16 -10.10 -32.94
C GLY A 321 35.44 -10.87 -32.61
N ASP A 322 35.77 -11.89 -33.41
CA ASP A 322 36.98 -12.70 -33.26
C ASP A 322 38.22 -11.87 -33.57
N ALA A 323 38.18 -11.04 -34.61
CA ALA A 323 39.27 -10.12 -34.92
C ALA A 323 39.49 -9.10 -33.80
N LEU A 324 38.41 -8.55 -33.23
CA LEU A 324 38.49 -7.66 -32.06
C LEU A 324 39.10 -8.37 -30.86
N PHE A 325 38.56 -9.53 -30.49
CA PHE A 325 39.05 -10.32 -29.36
C PHE A 325 40.52 -10.70 -29.54
N ALA A 326 40.89 -11.22 -30.71
CA ALA A 326 42.26 -11.60 -31.03
C ALA A 326 43.22 -10.41 -30.94
N GLY A 327 42.85 -9.27 -31.52
CA GLY A 327 43.65 -8.05 -31.48
C GLY A 327 43.82 -7.51 -30.06
N GLY A 328 42.76 -7.52 -29.26
CA GLY A 328 42.80 -7.09 -27.87
C GLY A 328 43.62 -8.02 -26.97
N VAL A 329 43.69 -9.30 -27.29
CA VAL A 329 44.53 -10.25 -26.54
C VAL A 329 46.00 -10.15 -26.95
N SER A 330 46.29 -9.95 -28.24
CA SER A 330 47.65 -9.95 -28.77
C SER A 330 48.41 -8.64 -28.59
N PHE A 331 47.71 -7.51 -28.65
CA PHE A 331 48.35 -6.19 -28.75
C PHE A 331 48.04 -5.25 -27.59
N ALA A 332 47.19 -5.66 -26.65
CA ALA A 332 46.95 -4.87 -25.45
C ALA A 332 48.19 -4.81 -24.55
N TYR A 333 48.35 -3.69 -23.85
CA TYR A 333 49.48 -3.47 -22.97
C TYR A 333 49.18 -4.03 -21.59
N LEU A 334 49.78 -5.19 -21.27
CA LEU A 334 49.50 -5.94 -20.03
C LEU A 334 50.18 -5.37 -18.78
N THR A 335 51.06 -4.37 -18.94
CA THR A 335 51.92 -3.87 -17.86
C THR A 335 51.84 -2.35 -17.69
N GLY A 336 50.72 -1.73 -18.07
CA GLY A 336 50.40 -0.35 -17.67
C GLY A 336 49.18 0.27 -18.35
N GLY A 337 48.66 1.33 -17.74
CA GLY A 337 47.60 2.20 -18.28
C GLY A 337 46.17 1.70 -18.09
N LYS A 338 45.23 2.68 -17.98
CA LYS A 338 43.78 2.46 -17.80
C LYS A 338 43.15 1.53 -18.84
N GLN A 339 43.81 1.38 -19.98
CA GLN A 339 43.22 0.81 -21.15
C GLN A 339 42.99 -0.68 -20.99
N PHE A 340 43.90 -1.49 -20.41
CA PHE A 340 43.73 -2.95 -20.26
C PHE A 340 42.83 -3.35 -19.08
N ASP A 341 42.91 -2.61 -17.96
CA ASP A 341 42.16 -2.83 -16.72
C ASP A 341 40.64 -2.76 -16.87
N GLN A 342 40.16 -1.94 -17.80
CA GLN A 342 38.73 -1.74 -18.02
C GLN A 342 38.07 -2.88 -18.80
N ASN A 343 38.82 -3.80 -19.43
CA ASN A 343 38.22 -4.67 -20.45
C ASN A 343 37.99 -6.12 -20.03
N TYR A 344 38.67 -6.60 -18.99
CA TYR A 344 38.64 -8.03 -18.70
C TYR A 344 37.28 -8.51 -18.17
N TRP A 345 36.62 -7.70 -17.36
CA TRP A 345 35.33 -8.02 -16.74
C TRP A 345 34.22 -8.41 -17.74
N TRP A 346 34.25 -7.87 -18.96
CA TRP A 346 33.29 -8.22 -20.02
C TRP A 346 33.83 -9.20 -21.06
N SER A 347 35.15 -9.37 -21.16
CA SER A 347 35.73 -10.39 -22.05
C SER A 347 35.29 -11.82 -21.71
N PHE A 348 34.94 -12.09 -20.44
CA PHE A 348 34.32 -13.35 -20.04
C PHE A 348 33.01 -13.61 -20.78
N ASP A 349 32.14 -12.61 -20.92
CA ASP A 349 30.85 -12.81 -21.61
C ASP A 349 31.06 -13.02 -23.11
N TYR A 350 32.10 -12.42 -23.71
CA TYR A 350 32.50 -12.76 -25.08
C TYR A 350 32.78 -14.26 -25.19
N VAL A 351 33.66 -14.79 -24.34
CA VAL A 351 34.01 -16.22 -24.33
C VAL A 351 32.78 -17.05 -24.07
N THR A 352 31.97 -16.72 -23.06
CA THR A 352 30.72 -17.43 -22.76
C THR A 352 29.76 -17.43 -23.95
N TRP A 353 29.50 -16.30 -24.61
CA TRP A 353 28.56 -16.23 -25.73
C TRP A 353 29.11 -16.82 -27.04
N ARG A 354 30.42 -16.78 -27.28
CA ARG A 354 31.06 -17.41 -28.45
C ARG A 354 31.29 -18.90 -28.28
N THR A 355 31.44 -19.40 -27.05
CA THR A 355 31.59 -20.83 -26.73
C THR A 355 30.27 -21.51 -26.39
N ALA A 356 29.24 -20.76 -26.00
CA ALA A 356 27.88 -21.25 -25.96
C ALA A 356 27.58 -21.81 -27.35
N ALA A 357 27.55 -23.14 -27.48
CA ALA A 357 27.09 -23.77 -28.69
C ALA A 357 25.71 -23.14 -28.97
N ALA A 358 25.57 -22.46 -30.11
CA ALA A 358 24.27 -22.56 -30.75
C ALA A 358 24.15 -24.06 -31.01
N GLY A 359 23.38 -24.75 -30.17
CA GLY A 359 22.94 -26.09 -30.53
C GLY A 359 22.29 -26.01 -31.93
N PRO A 360 22.09 -27.15 -32.61
CA PRO A 360 21.12 -27.15 -33.71
C PRO A 360 19.88 -26.38 -33.23
N ALA A 361 19.34 -25.51 -34.07
CA ALA A 361 18.04 -24.90 -33.80
C ALA A 361 17.14 -26.08 -33.48
N ASP A 362 16.63 -26.10 -32.26
CA ASP A 362 15.81 -27.22 -31.85
C ASP A 362 14.61 -27.21 -32.79
N THR A 363 14.48 -28.28 -33.57
CA THR A 363 13.40 -28.47 -34.55
C THR A 363 12.54 -29.65 -34.17
N THR A 364 12.94 -30.37 -33.12
CA THR A 364 12.19 -31.50 -32.60
C THR A 364 11.19 -30.93 -31.60
N PRO A 365 9.90 -31.10 -31.82
CA PRO A 365 8.91 -30.71 -30.82
C PRO A 365 9.02 -31.61 -29.59
N PRO A 366 8.77 -31.08 -28.37
CA PRO A 366 8.70 -31.89 -27.17
C PRO A 366 7.73 -33.06 -27.30
N THR A 367 8.02 -34.17 -26.64
CA THR A 367 6.99 -35.20 -26.37
C THR A 367 6.25 -34.82 -25.11
N VAL A 368 4.92 -34.98 -25.10
CA VAL A 368 4.10 -34.68 -23.92
C VAL A 368 2.94 -35.67 -23.79
N ALA A 369 2.71 -36.13 -22.58
CA ALA A 369 1.58 -36.98 -22.22
C ALA A 369 1.02 -36.59 -20.86
N LEU A 370 -0.29 -36.48 -20.75
CA LEU A 370 -0.95 -36.36 -19.45
C LEU A 370 -0.71 -37.64 -18.64
N THR A 371 -0.23 -37.47 -17.41
CA THR A 371 0.03 -38.55 -16.46
C THR A 371 -1.08 -38.69 -15.42
N ALA A 372 -1.81 -37.61 -15.16
CA ALA A 372 -3.03 -37.62 -14.35
C ALA A 372 -3.95 -36.46 -14.76
N PRO A 373 -5.28 -36.63 -14.67
CA PRO A 373 -5.98 -37.90 -14.44
C PRO A 373 -5.79 -38.88 -15.62
N VAL A 374 -6.03 -40.17 -15.41
CA VAL A 374 -6.03 -41.16 -16.51
C VAL A 374 -7.35 -41.10 -17.28
N SER A 375 -7.35 -41.48 -18.55
CA SER A 375 -8.57 -41.45 -19.38
C SER A 375 -9.68 -42.32 -18.77
N GLY A 376 -10.90 -41.78 -18.71
CA GLY A 376 -12.07 -42.38 -18.07
C GLY A 376 -12.19 -42.11 -16.57
N SER A 377 -11.25 -41.37 -15.96
CA SER A 377 -11.33 -41.04 -14.52
C SER A 377 -12.57 -40.22 -14.20
N SER A 378 -13.19 -40.50 -13.05
CA SER A 378 -14.14 -39.61 -12.40
C SER A 378 -13.39 -38.72 -11.41
N VAL A 379 -13.56 -37.40 -11.51
CA VAL A 379 -12.86 -36.40 -10.66
C VAL A 379 -13.85 -35.44 -10.01
N SER A 380 -13.50 -34.88 -8.86
CA SER A 380 -14.37 -33.97 -8.09
C SER A 380 -13.57 -33.11 -7.11
N GLY A 381 -14.10 -31.94 -6.74
CA GLY A 381 -13.56 -31.07 -5.72
C GLY A 381 -12.70 -29.92 -6.25
N ALA A 382 -12.20 -29.11 -5.32
CA ALA A 382 -11.55 -27.84 -5.61
C ALA A 382 -10.07 -27.95 -6.05
N SER A 383 -9.46 -29.14 -5.94
CA SER A 383 -8.04 -29.33 -6.24
C SER A 383 -7.74 -30.70 -6.83
N VAL A 384 -8.19 -30.92 -8.06
CA VAL A 384 -7.82 -32.10 -8.86
C VAL A 384 -6.48 -31.84 -9.53
N THR A 385 -5.46 -32.65 -9.23
CA THR A 385 -4.15 -32.52 -9.87
C THR A 385 -4.22 -32.96 -11.33
N VAL A 386 -3.88 -32.05 -12.25
CA VAL A 386 -3.63 -32.38 -13.65
C VAL A 386 -2.13 -32.31 -13.86
N SER A 387 -1.51 -33.42 -14.25
CA SER A 387 -0.07 -33.51 -14.44
C SER A 387 0.29 -34.10 -15.79
N ALA A 388 1.47 -33.74 -16.29
CA ALA A 388 2.01 -34.27 -17.53
C ALA A 388 3.48 -34.62 -17.37
N SER A 389 3.91 -35.67 -18.09
CA SER A 389 5.30 -35.84 -18.43
C SER A 389 5.55 -35.10 -19.75
N ALA A 390 6.60 -34.30 -19.78
CA ALA A 390 7.09 -33.71 -21.00
C ALA A 390 8.61 -33.88 -21.05
N SER A 391 9.11 -34.31 -22.20
CA SER A 391 10.53 -34.50 -22.44
C SER A 391 10.88 -34.05 -23.83
N ASP A 392 12.10 -33.58 -23.99
CA ASP A 392 12.61 -33.03 -25.22
C ASP A 392 14.11 -33.31 -25.29
N ASN A 393 14.69 -33.31 -26.49
CA ASN A 393 16.11 -33.55 -26.72
C ASN A 393 17.01 -32.41 -26.19
N VAL A 394 16.51 -31.17 -26.10
CA VAL A 394 17.23 -30.04 -25.50
C VAL A 394 16.60 -29.64 -24.18
N GLY A 395 15.27 -29.53 -24.13
CA GLY A 395 14.56 -29.22 -22.91
C GLY A 395 13.19 -28.57 -23.13
N VAL A 396 12.27 -28.87 -22.23
CA VAL A 396 10.92 -28.29 -22.24
C VAL A 396 10.96 -26.94 -21.52
N ALA A 397 10.46 -25.89 -22.16
CA ALA A 397 10.36 -24.54 -21.60
C ALA A 397 9.04 -24.29 -20.86
N GLY A 398 8.01 -25.09 -21.12
CA GLY A 398 6.76 -25.05 -20.36
C GLY A 398 5.69 -25.98 -20.90
N VAL A 399 4.69 -26.27 -20.06
CA VAL A 399 3.51 -27.07 -20.36
C VAL A 399 2.25 -26.26 -20.03
N GLN A 400 1.48 -25.93 -21.06
CA GLN A 400 0.16 -25.32 -20.91
C GLN A 400 -0.91 -26.41 -20.91
N PHE A 401 -1.57 -26.59 -19.77
CA PHE A 401 -2.73 -27.46 -19.68
C PHE A 401 -3.98 -26.79 -20.26
N LYS A 402 -4.87 -27.60 -20.82
CA LYS A 402 -6.10 -27.17 -21.49
C LYS A 402 -7.30 -27.97 -21.00
N LEU A 403 -8.43 -27.31 -20.83
CA LEU A 403 -9.75 -27.87 -20.56
C LEU A 403 -10.68 -27.51 -21.71
N ASP A 404 -11.19 -28.51 -22.43
CA ASP A 404 -12.09 -28.33 -23.58
C ASP A 404 -11.56 -27.30 -24.61
N GLY A 405 -10.24 -27.28 -24.80
CA GLY A 405 -9.50 -26.39 -25.70
C GLY A 405 -9.10 -25.03 -25.10
N ALA A 406 -9.71 -24.59 -24.00
CA ALA A 406 -9.36 -23.37 -23.27
C ALA A 406 -8.15 -23.59 -22.34
N ASN A 407 -7.40 -22.53 -22.03
CA ASN A 407 -6.30 -22.61 -21.05
C ASN A 407 -6.85 -22.97 -19.66
N LEU A 408 -6.31 -24.03 -19.07
CA LEU A 408 -6.56 -24.39 -17.68
C LEU A 408 -5.39 -23.88 -16.85
N GLY A 409 -5.53 -22.68 -16.28
CA GLY A 409 -4.47 -22.02 -15.53
C GLY A 409 -3.35 -21.41 -16.38
N ALA A 410 -2.37 -20.83 -15.70
CA ALA A 410 -1.13 -20.38 -16.33
C ALA A 410 -0.30 -21.58 -16.78
N GLU A 411 0.58 -21.35 -17.75
CA GLU A 411 1.54 -22.36 -18.15
C GLU A 411 2.52 -22.69 -17.02
N ASP A 412 2.80 -23.98 -16.83
CA ASP A 412 3.79 -24.45 -15.88
C ASP A 412 5.16 -24.56 -16.54
N THR A 413 6.13 -23.78 -16.07
CA THR A 413 7.49 -23.72 -16.63
C THR A 413 8.51 -24.58 -15.87
N THR A 414 8.09 -25.34 -14.85
CA THR A 414 9.01 -26.11 -14.00
C THR A 414 8.54 -27.55 -13.81
N ALA A 415 9.36 -28.53 -14.19
CA ALA A 415 9.06 -29.93 -13.91
C ALA A 415 9.20 -30.24 -12.39
N PRO A 416 8.34 -31.10 -11.80
CA PRO A 416 7.28 -31.89 -12.43
C PRO A 416 6.05 -31.04 -12.80
N TYR A 417 5.61 -31.13 -14.06
CA TYR A 417 4.54 -30.29 -14.58
C TYR A 417 3.19 -30.70 -14.00
N ALA A 418 2.60 -29.82 -13.21
CA ALA A 418 1.33 -30.06 -12.59
C ALA A 418 0.61 -28.76 -12.25
N ILE A 419 -0.70 -28.77 -12.43
CA ILE A 419 -1.59 -27.71 -11.97
C ILE A 419 -2.70 -28.28 -11.10
N SER A 420 -3.29 -27.42 -10.29
CA SER A 420 -4.54 -27.72 -9.58
C SER A 420 -5.72 -27.22 -10.40
N TRP A 421 -6.64 -28.13 -10.70
CA TRP A 421 -7.91 -27.84 -11.36
C TRP A 421 -9.05 -27.84 -10.33
N ASN A 422 -9.73 -26.70 -10.21
CA ASN A 422 -10.99 -26.62 -9.49
C ASN A 422 -12.14 -27.12 -10.40
N THR A 423 -12.70 -28.28 -10.04
CA THR A 423 -13.76 -28.92 -10.83
C THR A 423 -15.18 -28.50 -10.41
N THR A 424 -15.35 -27.70 -9.34
CA THR A 424 -16.67 -27.48 -8.70
C THR A 424 -17.73 -26.80 -9.56
N ALA A 425 -17.34 -26.19 -10.70
CA ALA A 425 -18.23 -25.38 -11.51
C ALA A 425 -18.90 -26.10 -12.71
N ALA A 426 -18.53 -27.35 -13.03
CA ALA A 426 -19.12 -28.06 -14.18
C ALA A 426 -19.05 -29.58 -14.03
N ASN A 427 -20.18 -30.24 -13.74
CA ASN A 427 -20.29 -31.70 -13.85
C ASN A 427 -20.48 -32.11 -15.32
N GLY A 428 -19.95 -33.27 -15.69
CA GLY A 428 -20.08 -33.80 -17.05
C GLY A 428 -18.75 -34.31 -17.62
N ALA A 429 -18.78 -34.70 -18.90
CA ALA A 429 -17.58 -35.13 -19.60
C ALA A 429 -16.75 -33.92 -20.04
N HIS A 430 -15.45 -33.97 -19.74
CA HIS A 430 -14.46 -32.95 -20.11
C HIS A 430 -13.26 -33.59 -20.79
N THR A 431 -12.60 -32.81 -21.65
CA THR A 431 -11.39 -33.25 -22.34
C THR A 431 -10.19 -32.42 -21.92
N LEU A 432 -9.19 -33.09 -21.35
CA LEU A 432 -7.91 -32.49 -20.99
C LEU A 432 -6.88 -32.73 -22.09
N THR A 433 -6.08 -31.70 -22.38
CA THR A 433 -4.85 -31.83 -23.19
C THR A 433 -3.73 -31.01 -22.54
N ALA A 434 -2.48 -31.36 -22.84
CA ALA A 434 -1.31 -30.59 -22.44
C ALA A 434 -0.52 -30.18 -23.70
N VAL A 435 -0.15 -28.91 -23.77
CA VAL A 435 0.69 -28.37 -24.85
C VAL A 435 2.06 -28.07 -24.29
N ALA A 436 3.05 -28.89 -24.61
CA ALA A 436 4.43 -28.63 -24.25
C ALA A 436 5.10 -27.77 -25.33
N ARG A 437 5.96 -26.84 -24.90
CA ARG A 437 6.87 -26.12 -25.79
C ARG A 437 8.30 -26.19 -25.31
N ASP A 438 9.24 -26.04 -26.23
CA ASP A 438 10.64 -25.79 -25.92
C ASP A 438 10.96 -24.28 -25.98
N ALA A 439 12.23 -23.95 -25.77
CA ALA A 439 12.72 -22.58 -25.86
C ALA A 439 12.91 -22.08 -27.31
N ALA A 440 12.86 -22.99 -28.30
CA ALA A 440 12.93 -22.67 -29.72
C ALA A 440 11.56 -22.35 -30.34
N GLY A 441 10.47 -22.64 -29.62
CA GLY A 441 9.09 -22.39 -30.02
C GLY A 441 8.38 -23.60 -30.64
N ASN A 442 9.00 -24.78 -30.70
CA ASN A 442 8.29 -25.98 -31.16
C ASN A 442 7.24 -26.39 -30.13
N ARG A 443 6.15 -26.99 -30.61
CA ARG A 443 5.01 -27.34 -29.77
C ARG A 443 4.46 -28.71 -30.13
N THR A 444 4.09 -29.46 -29.12
CA THR A 444 3.29 -30.69 -29.26
C THR A 444 2.11 -30.61 -28.33
N THR A 445 0.94 -31.03 -28.83
CA THR A 445 -0.25 -31.26 -27.99
C THR A 445 -0.34 -32.75 -27.70
N SER A 446 -0.57 -33.11 -26.44
CA SER A 446 -0.76 -34.49 -26.02
C SER A 446 -2.01 -35.10 -26.67
N ALA A 447 -2.11 -36.43 -26.65
CA ALA A 447 -3.40 -37.08 -26.86
C ALA A 447 -4.43 -36.55 -25.84
N PRO A 448 -5.71 -36.40 -26.23
CA PRO A 448 -6.77 -35.98 -25.32
C PRO A 448 -7.03 -37.06 -24.27
N VAL A 449 -7.23 -36.63 -23.02
CA VAL A 449 -7.70 -37.46 -21.91
C VAL A 449 -9.12 -37.04 -21.57
N SER A 450 -10.08 -37.93 -21.78
CA SER A 450 -11.46 -37.70 -21.37
C SER A 450 -11.63 -38.05 -19.90
N VAL A 451 -12.23 -37.15 -19.13
CA VAL A 451 -12.56 -37.34 -17.71
C VAL A 451 -14.02 -36.98 -17.47
N THR A 452 -14.63 -37.55 -16.44
CA THR A 452 -15.97 -37.15 -15.99
C THR A 452 -15.83 -36.37 -14.69
N VAL A 453 -16.22 -35.11 -14.68
CA VAL A 453 -16.35 -34.35 -13.44
C VAL A 453 -17.68 -34.72 -12.80
N ASN A 454 -17.62 -35.19 -11.56
CA ASN A 454 -18.77 -35.57 -10.77
C ASN A 454 -18.64 -35.01 -9.34
N ASN A 455 -18.83 -33.71 -9.19
CA ASN A 455 -18.92 -33.10 -7.87
C ASN A 455 -20.22 -33.54 -7.20
N PRO A 456 -20.16 -34.07 -5.97
CA PRO A 456 -21.36 -34.24 -5.17
C PRO A 456 -22.00 -32.85 -4.98
N VAL A 457 -23.31 -32.77 -5.21
CA VAL A 457 -24.06 -31.56 -4.90
C VAL A 457 -24.05 -31.44 -3.38
N ASP A 458 -23.56 -30.31 -2.87
CA ASP A 458 -23.70 -30.00 -1.46
C ASP A 458 -25.17 -29.71 -1.17
N THR A 459 -25.77 -30.55 -0.33
CA THR A 459 -27.17 -30.45 0.10
C THR A 459 -27.29 -30.17 1.60
N THR A 460 -26.17 -29.88 2.28
CA THR A 460 -26.14 -29.69 3.72
C THR A 460 -26.05 -28.20 4.05
N PRO A 461 -26.99 -27.64 4.82
CA PRO A 461 -26.88 -26.26 5.30
C PRO A 461 -25.66 -26.04 6.22
N PRO A 462 -25.12 -24.80 6.26
CA PRO A 462 -24.03 -24.46 7.18
C PRO A 462 -24.47 -24.62 8.64
N LEU A 463 -23.61 -25.18 9.48
CA LEU A 463 -23.85 -25.32 10.91
C LEU A 463 -23.58 -23.99 11.63
N ILE A 464 -24.64 -23.29 12.02
CA ILE A 464 -24.56 -22.07 12.83
C ILE A 464 -24.17 -22.40 14.28
N SER A 465 -23.22 -21.66 14.83
CA SER A 465 -22.70 -21.80 16.19
C SER A 465 -22.33 -20.43 16.79
N SER A 466 -22.10 -20.39 18.10
CA SER A 466 -21.60 -19.20 18.82
C SER A 466 -22.40 -17.92 18.59
N VAL A 467 -23.73 -18.02 18.47
CA VAL A 467 -24.60 -16.85 18.34
C VAL A 467 -24.49 -16.02 19.62
N ALA A 468 -24.04 -14.77 19.49
CA ALA A 468 -23.74 -13.89 20.59
C ALA A 468 -24.29 -12.48 20.34
N LEU A 469 -24.65 -11.81 21.43
CA LEU A 469 -25.13 -10.44 21.46
C LEU A 469 -24.05 -9.54 22.05
N SER A 470 -23.88 -8.36 21.46
CA SER A 470 -22.96 -7.32 21.95
C SER A 470 -23.50 -5.92 21.65
N SER A 471 -22.90 -4.90 22.27
CA SER A 471 -23.17 -3.49 21.96
C SER A 471 -24.67 -3.11 21.98
N VAL A 472 -25.42 -3.63 22.96
CA VAL A 472 -26.83 -3.28 23.14
C VAL A 472 -26.93 -1.81 23.55
N THR A 473 -27.72 -1.05 22.81
CA THR A 473 -28.04 0.36 23.05
C THR A 473 -29.53 0.52 23.29
N SER A 474 -30.00 1.75 23.52
CA SER A 474 -31.44 2.00 23.59
C SER A 474 -32.14 1.80 22.24
N SER A 475 -31.44 1.81 21.11
CA SER A 475 -32.04 1.73 19.77
C SER A 475 -31.45 0.66 18.86
N GLY A 476 -30.67 -0.30 19.37
CA GLY A 476 -29.94 -1.25 18.53
C GLY A 476 -29.07 -2.25 19.29
N ALA A 477 -28.47 -3.18 18.56
CA ALA A 477 -27.53 -4.18 19.08
C ALA A 477 -26.68 -4.78 17.94
N SER A 478 -25.55 -5.40 18.27
CA SER A 478 -24.74 -6.18 17.32
C SER A 478 -24.86 -7.68 17.62
N ILE A 479 -25.17 -8.45 16.59
CA ILE A 479 -25.34 -9.91 16.64
C ILE A 479 -24.21 -10.55 15.84
N SER A 480 -23.48 -11.47 16.47
CA SER A 480 -22.42 -12.23 15.81
C SER A 480 -22.64 -13.73 15.92
N TRP A 481 -22.09 -14.49 14.98
CA TRP A 481 -22.12 -15.95 15.00
C TRP A 481 -21.00 -16.51 14.11
N THR A 482 -20.82 -17.84 14.15
CA THR A 482 -19.88 -18.56 13.31
C THR A 482 -20.54 -19.71 12.57
N THR A 483 -20.02 -20.04 11.38
CA THR A 483 -20.42 -21.23 10.62
C THR A 483 -19.23 -22.16 10.38
N ASN A 484 -19.50 -23.45 10.19
CA ASN A 484 -18.48 -24.45 9.84
C ASN A 484 -17.96 -24.31 8.39
N GLU A 485 -18.61 -23.50 7.56
CA GLU A 485 -18.25 -23.23 6.17
C GLU A 485 -18.64 -21.81 5.75
N PRO A 486 -17.99 -21.23 4.72
CA PRO A 486 -18.30 -19.88 4.25
C PRO A 486 -19.76 -19.74 3.81
N SER A 487 -20.43 -18.72 4.33
CA SER A 487 -21.85 -18.46 4.06
C SER A 487 -22.18 -16.97 4.12
N ASP A 488 -23.35 -16.59 3.61
CA ASP A 488 -23.88 -15.23 3.72
C ASP A 488 -24.37 -14.89 5.14
N SER A 489 -24.69 -13.61 5.39
CA SER A 489 -25.13 -13.13 6.71
C SER A 489 -26.47 -12.39 6.64
N GLN A 490 -27.44 -12.83 7.43
CA GLN A 490 -28.71 -12.11 7.61
C GLN A 490 -29.31 -12.38 9.01
N VAL A 491 -29.97 -11.38 9.56
CA VAL A 491 -30.74 -11.46 10.82
C VAL A 491 -32.20 -11.13 10.58
N GLU A 492 -33.09 -11.96 11.12
CA GLU A 492 -34.51 -11.65 11.31
C GLU A 492 -34.73 -11.25 12.78
N TYR A 493 -35.52 -10.20 13.01
CA TYR A 493 -35.72 -9.63 14.34
C TYR A 493 -37.10 -8.97 14.49
N GLY A 494 -37.57 -8.82 15.73
CA GLY A 494 -38.69 -7.94 16.08
C GLY A 494 -39.31 -8.25 17.45
N PRO A 495 -40.44 -7.62 17.81
CA PRO A 495 -40.94 -7.62 19.19
C PRO A 495 -41.53 -8.98 19.65
N THR A 496 -41.67 -9.94 18.74
CA THR A 496 -42.18 -11.29 19.03
C THR A 496 -41.38 -12.31 18.21
N ALA A 497 -41.51 -13.60 18.52
CA ALA A 497 -40.90 -14.69 17.75
C ALA A 497 -41.41 -14.81 16.29
N SER A 498 -42.36 -13.96 15.86
CA SER A 498 -42.70 -13.80 14.44
C SER A 498 -41.74 -12.86 13.70
N TYR A 499 -40.83 -12.20 14.42
CA TYR A 499 -39.84 -11.23 13.97
C TYR A 499 -40.48 -10.04 13.23
N GLY A 500 -40.88 -10.20 11.97
CA GLY A 500 -41.50 -9.14 11.16
C GLY A 500 -40.48 -8.15 10.57
N GLY A 501 -39.28 -8.06 11.12
CA GLY A 501 -38.13 -7.36 10.56
C GLY A 501 -37.07 -8.32 10.02
N VAL A 502 -36.39 -7.90 8.95
CA VAL A 502 -35.23 -8.59 8.37
C VAL A 502 -34.19 -7.56 7.94
N THR A 503 -32.94 -7.86 8.21
CA THR A 503 -31.79 -7.03 7.77
C THR A 503 -31.50 -7.24 6.28
N PRO A 504 -30.85 -6.27 5.62
CA PRO A 504 -30.30 -6.48 4.28
C PRO A 504 -29.39 -7.72 4.26
N LEU A 505 -29.41 -8.44 3.15
CA LEU A 505 -28.53 -9.59 2.96
C LEU A 505 -27.08 -9.11 2.73
N ASP A 506 -26.15 -9.58 3.56
CA ASP A 506 -24.72 -9.46 3.27
C ASP A 506 -24.25 -10.74 2.57
N GLY A 507 -23.97 -10.63 1.26
CA GLY A 507 -23.54 -11.75 0.42
C GLY A 507 -22.05 -12.12 0.55
N GLY A 508 -21.30 -11.49 1.47
CA GLY A 508 -19.92 -11.88 1.75
C GLY A 508 -19.84 -13.29 2.34
N MET A 509 -19.21 -14.21 1.61
CA MET A 509 -19.03 -15.60 2.06
C MET A 509 -17.94 -15.69 3.13
N VAL A 510 -18.33 -15.73 4.40
CA VAL A 510 -17.44 -15.75 5.56
C VAL A 510 -17.86 -16.82 6.57
N THR A 511 -17.00 -17.13 7.53
CA THR A 511 -17.29 -18.07 8.64
C THR A 511 -17.47 -17.37 9.99
N ALA A 512 -17.18 -16.07 10.05
CA ALA A 512 -17.39 -15.22 11.21
C ALA A 512 -18.24 -14.03 10.78
N HIS A 513 -19.42 -13.93 11.36
CA HIS A 513 -20.48 -13.02 10.93
C HIS A 513 -20.74 -11.97 12.00
N VAL A 514 -21.09 -10.76 11.57
CA VAL A 514 -21.59 -9.70 12.44
C VAL A 514 -22.62 -8.86 11.70
N VAL A 515 -23.78 -8.64 12.33
CA VAL A 515 -24.86 -7.80 11.82
C VAL A 515 -25.33 -6.86 12.92
N THR A 516 -25.44 -5.58 12.60
CA THR A 516 -25.93 -4.55 13.53
C THR A 516 -27.39 -4.19 13.25
N LEU A 517 -28.21 -4.22 14.29
CA LEU A 517 -29.59 -3.74 14.31
C LEU A 517 -29.63 -2.28 14.78
N SER A 518 -30.48 -1.47 14.17
CA SER A 518 -30.69 -0.06 14.52
C SER A 518 -32.16 0.33 14.39
N GLY A 519 -32.54 1.49 14.93
CA GLY A 519 -33.91 2.00 14.85
C GLY A 519 -34.93 1.20 15.67
N LEU A 520 -34.47 0.51 16.71
CA LEU A 520 -35.33 -0.29 17.58
C LEU A 520 -36.01 0.60 18.65
N ALA A 521 -37.20 0.17 19.09
CA ALA A 521 -37.87 0.80 20.23
C ALA A 521 -37.04 0.62 21.49
N GLN A 522 -37.03 1.64 22.35
CA GLN A 522 -36.27 1.68 23.60
C GLN A 522 -36.97 0.86 24.69
N ALA A 523 -36.19 0.35 25.66
CA ALA A 523 -36.69 -0.49 26.76
C ALA A 523 -37.61 -1.66 26.32
N ALA A 524 -37.40 -2.19 25.11
CA ALA A 524 -38.29 -3.16 24.49
C ALA A 524 -37.60 -4.51 24.28
N LEU A 525 -38.33 -5.59 24.55
CA LEU A 525 -37.88 -6.95 24.27
C LEU A 525 -37.96 -7.20 22.75
N TYR A 526 -36.88 -7.71 22.19
CA TYR A 526 -36.77 -8.17 20.81
C TYR A 526 -36.37 -9.64 20.78
N HIS A 527 -37.03 -10.37 19.88
CA HIS A 527 -36.63 -11.69 19.42
C HIS A 527 -35.77 -11.54 18.16
N TYR A 528 -34.78 -12.40 17.99
CA TYR A 528 -33.99 -12.49 16.77
C TYR A 528 -33.53 -13.91 16.47
N ARG A 529 -33.25 -14.17 15.19
CA ARG A 529 -32.54 -15.36 14.73
C ARG A 529 -31.62 -15.02 13.57
N VAL A 530 -30.54 -15.76 13.45
CA VAL A 530 -29.54 -15.57 12.40
C VAL A 530 -29.75 -16.60 11.28
N LYS A 531 -29.43 -16.19 10.06
CA LYS A 531 -29.58 -16.95 8.82
C LYS A 531 -28.28 -16.88 8.04
N SER A 532 -27.88 -18.03 7.54
CA SER A 532 -26.68 -18.18 6.71
C SER A 532 -26.92 -19.20 5.63
N ARG A 533 -26.60 -18.83 4.40
CA ARG A 533 -26.69 -19.68 3.22
C ARG A 533 -25.31 -19.86 2.62
N ASP A 534 -24.94 -21.10 2.38
CA ASP A 534 -23.70 -21.42 1.68
C ASP A 534 -23.76 -21.06 0.18
N ALA A 535 -22.66 -21.29 -0.53
CA ALA A 535 -22.58 -21.07 -1.97
C ALA A 535 -23.44 -22.05 -2.80
N ALA A 536 -23.80 -23.21 -2.25
CA ALA A 536 -24.67 -24.20 -2.91
C ALA A 536 -26.17 -23.86 -2.77
N GLY A 537 -26.50 -22.89 -1.92
CA GLY A 537 -27.85 -22.40 -1.70
C GLY A 537 -28.56 -23.02 -0.49
N ASN A 538 -27.86 -23.84 0.32
CA ASN A 538 -28.47 -24.47 1.48
C ASN A 538 -28.57 -23.44 2.63
N LEU A 539 -29.79 -23.19 3.09
CA LEU A 539 -30.07 -22.18 4.11
C LEU A 539 -30.14 -22.81 5.50
N ALA A 540 -29.31 -22.32 6.42
CA ALA A 540 -29.42 -22.58 7.85
C ALA A 540 -30.08 -21.41 8.57
N VAL A 541 -30.82 -21.75 9.62
CA VAL A 541 -31.53 -20.79 10.48
C VAL A 541 -31.29 -21.21 11.93
N SER A 542 -30.88 -20.27 12.79
CA SER A 542 -30.68 -20.55 14.21
C SER A 542 -31.99 -20.74 14.96
N SER A 543 -31.89 -21.18 16.22
CA SER A 543 -32.96 -21.02 17.20
C SER A 543 -33.28 -19.54 17.45
N ASP A 544 -34.39 -19.30 18.13
CA ASP A 544 -34.78 -17.97 18.62
C ASP A 544 -33.87 -17.54 19.79
N PHE A 545 -33.50 -16.27 19.79
CA PHE A 545 -32.80 -15.59 20.86
C PHE A 545 -33.54 -14.29 21.21
N THR A 546 -33.29 -13.75 22.40
CA THR A 546 -33.91 -12.49 22.81
C THR A 546 -32.90 -11.52 23.38
N PHE A 547 -33.21 -10.23 23.26
CA PHE A 547 -32.54 -9.16 23.99
C PHE A 547 -33.51 -8.03 24.28
N THR A 548 -33.21 -7.22 25.29
CA THR A 548 -33.96 -6.01 25.61
C THR A 548 -33.10 -4.81 25.31
N THR A 549 -33.59 -3.85 24.52
CA THR A 549 -32.90 -2.57 24.33
C THR A 549 -32.82 -1.81 25.66
N LEU A 550 -31.79 -0.99 25.81
CA LEU A 550 -31.64 -0.19 27.02
C LEU A 550 -32.76 0.87 27.13
N ALA A 551 -33.03 1.32 28.35
CA ALA A 551 -33.84 2.52 28.56
C ALA A 551 -33.10 3.77 28.03
N PRO A 552 -33.82 4.86 27.69
CA PRO A 552 -33.20 6.13 27.32
C PRO A 552 -32.34 6.68 28.46
N ASP A 553 -31.15 7.20 28.16
CA ASP A 553 -30.26 7.81 29.17
C ASP A 553 -30.59 9.28 29.41
N ILE A 554 -31.42 9.54 30.41
CA ILE A 554 -31.82 10.88 30.87
C ILE A 554 -30.78 11.57 31.77
N THR A 555 -29.61 10.96 32.01
CA THR A 555 -28.51 11.59 32.76
C THR A 555 -27.50 12.27 31.85
N SER A 556 -27.46 11.85 30.57
CA SER A 556 -26.61 12.45 29.56
C SER A 556 -26.90 13.94 29.36
N ALA A 557 -25.85 14.77 29.43
CA ALA A 557 -25.90 16.23 29.26
C ALA A 557 -26.90 16.95 30.19
N LEU A 558 -27.27 16.35 31.31
CA LEU A 558 -28.01 17.02 32.37
C LEU A 558 -27.11 18.09 33.00
N LEU A 559 -27.54 19.34 32.96
CA LEU A 559 -26.78 20.49 33.47
C LEU A 559 -27.07 20.77 34.94
N GLY A 560 -28.33 20.62 35.35
CA GLY A 560 -28.72 20.79 36.73
C GLY A 560 -30.10 20.20 36.96
N TYR A 561 -30.30 19.70 38.18
CA TYR A 561 -31.56 19.10 38.61
C TYR A 561 -31.87 19.50 40.04
N TRP A 562 -32.88 20.34 40.20
CA TRP A 562 -33.34 20.82 41.49
C TRP A 562 -34.68 20.17 41.79
N LYS A 563 -34.62 19.16 42.65
CA LYS A 563 -35.79 18.53 43.25
C LYS A 563 -36.54 19.49 44.16
N LEU A 564 -35.74 20.35 44.82
CA LEU A 564 -36.21 21.34 45.77
C LEU A 564 -36.68 20.75 47.12
N ASP A 565 -36.35 19.48 47.40
CA ASP A 565 -36.72 18.76 48.63
C ASP A 565 -36.02 19.22 49.93
N ASP A 566 -35.20 20.29 49.91
CA ASP A 566 -34.35 20.68 51.06
C ASP A 566 -35.17 21.11 52.30
N GLY A 567 -36.43 21.53 52.12
CA GLY A 567 -37.44 21.73 53.17
C GLY A 567 -37.18 22.86 54.17
N SER A 568 -35.98 23.44 54.20
CA SER A 568 -35.57 24.57 55.04
C SER A 568 -34.24 25.19 54.57
N GLY A 569 -33.84 26.34 55.13
CA GLY A 569 -32.55 26.96 54.82
C GLY A 569 -32.60 27.95 53.65
N VAL A 570 -31.41 28.37 53.19
CA VAL A 570 -31.23 29.41 52.17
C VAL A 570 -30.59 28.91 50.87
N THR A 571 -30.55 27.59 50.65
CA THR A 571 -30.02 26.98 49.42
C THR A 571 -30.93 25.90 48.84
N ALA A 572 -30.78 25.57 47.56
CA ALA A 572 -31.43 24.43 46.89
C ALA A 572 -30.40 23.49 46.26
N ALA A 573 -30.38 22.22 46.63
CA ALA A 573 -29.33 21.29 46.21
C ALA A 573 -29.46 20.85 44.75
N ASP A 574 -28.32 20.80 44.03
CA ASP A 574 -28.24 20.22 42.69
C ASP A 574 -28.04 18.70 42.75
N SER A 575 -29.08 17.96 42.36
CA SER A 575 -29.10 16.50 42.29
C SER A 575 -28.48 15.94 41.01
N SER A 576 -28.05 16.78 40.05
CA SER A 576 -27.38 16.28 38.83
C SER A 576 -25.92 15.88 39.06
N GLY A 577 -25.33 16.26 40.20
CA GLY A 577 -23.91 16.05 40.51
C GLY A 577 -22.96 17.10 39.94
N ASN A 578 -23.48 18.17 39.31
CA ASN A 578 -22.65 19.22 38.70
C ASN A 578 -22.33 20.41 39.62
N GLY A 579 -22.85 20.39 40.85
CA GLY A 579 -22.51 21.38 41.88
C GLY A 579 -23.14 22.77 41.65
N ASN A 580 -24.20 22.86 40.85
CA ASN A 580 -24.94 24.10 40.62
C ASN A 580 -25.96 24.32 41.76
N THR A 581 -25.51 24.50 43.01
CA THR A 581 -26.38 24.66 44.20
C THR A 581 -26.98 26.06 44.30
N GLY A 582 -28.32 26.15 44.42
CA GLY A 582 -29.07 27.42 44.45
C GLY A 582 -28.99 28.22 45.72
N SER A 583 -29.25 29.53 45.60
CA SER A 583 -29.27 30.50 46.71
C SER A 583 -30.60 31.25 46.82
N LEU A 584 -31.14 31.35 48.05
CA LEU A 584 -32.51 31.84 48.31
C LEU A 584 -32.54 33.37 48.31
N VAL A 585 -33.25 33.97 47.33
CA VAL A 585 -33.40 35.42 47.21
C VAL A 585 -34.84 35.87 47.45
N ASN A 586 -35.04 36.95 48.21
CA ASN A 586 -36.34 37.55 48.53
C ASN A 586 -37.34 36.65 49.30
N GLY A 587 -36.83 35.66 50.04
CA GLY A 587 -37.57 34.91 51.07
C GLY A 587 -38.72 34.02 50.57
N PRO A 588 -38.52 33.15 49.57
CA PRO A 588 -39.54 32.17 49.19
C PRO A 588 -39.81 31.21 50.36
N THR A 589 -41.06 30.79 50.49
CA THR A 589 -41.47 29.82 51.51
C THR A 589 -41.45 28.41 50.94
N TRP A 590 -40.71 27.51 51.59
CA TRP A 590 -40.82 26.08 51.34
C TRP A 590 -42.28 25.63 51.51
N THR A 591 -42.82 24.92 50.53
CA THR A 591 -44.18 24.39 50.53
C THR A 591 -44.19 22.97 49.97
N THR A 592 -45.23 22.20 50.25
CA THR A 592 -45.37 20.84 49.69
C THR A 592 -45.50 20.93 48.17
N GLY A 593 -44.51 20.38 47.47
CA GLY A 593 -44.42 20.32 46.01
C GLY A 593 -45.35 19.25 45.42
N LYS A 594 -45.16 18.97 44.13
CA LYS A 594 -45.52 17.67 43.54
C LYS A 594 -44.69 16.57 44.24
N VAL A 595 -43.48 16.96 44.65
CA VAL A 595 -42.47 16.42 45.57
C VAL A 595 -41.70 17.63 46.19
N ASP A 596 -42.10 18.15 47.36
CA ASP A 596 -41.44 19.19 48.21
C ASP A 596 -40.54 20.34 47.63
N GLY A 597 -40.91 21.62 47.86
CA GLY A 597 -40.04 22.84 47.97
C GLY A 597 -39.64 23.65 46.70
N GLY A 598 -38.97 24.85 46.78
CA GLY A 598 -38.56 25.62 45.55
C GLY A 598 -37.63 26.87 45.66
N LEU A 599 -36.63 27.05 44.72
CA LEU A 599 -35.70 28.22 44.60
C LEU A 599 -34.73 28.32 43.34
N THR A 600 -34.34 29.56 42.93
CA THR A 600 -33.29 30.18 42.04
C THR A 600 -31.74 29.99 42.27
N LEU A 601 -30.91 30.20 41.21
CA LEU A 601 -29.47 29.84 41.08
C LEU A 601 -28.50 30.79 40.33
N ASP A 602 -27.17 30.64 40.54
CA ASP A 602 -26.06 31.40 39.94
C ASP A 602 -25.16 30.57 38.97
N GLY A 603 -25.52 30.43 37.67
CA GLY A 603 -24.81 29.54 36.73
C GLY A 603 -24.26 30.17 35.43
N VAL A 604 -22.98 29.89 35.10
CA VAL A 604 -22.05 30.63 34.21
C VAL A 604 -21.95 30.12 32.74
N SER A 605 -22.76 29.18 32.24
CA SER A 605 -22.54 28.59 30.89
C SER A 605 -23.74 28.66 29.91
N GLN A 606 -23.45 28.69 28.59
CA GLN A 606 -24.36 28.91 27.45
C GLN A 606 -24.56 27.62 26.63
N TYR A 607 -25.80 27.19 26.35
CA TYR A 607 -26.06 25.88 25.70
C TYR A 607 -27.13 25.93 24.60
N TYR A 608 -26.85 25.21 23.51
CA TYR A 608 -27.74 24.82 22.42
C TYR A 608 -27.23 23.48 21.87
N PRO A 609 -28.10 22.49 21.58
CA PRO A 609 -29.54 22.43 21.88
C PRO A 609 -29.85 22.51 23.38
N LEU A 610 -31.12 22.74 23.75
CA LEU A 610 -31.54 22.96 25.14
C LEU A 610 -32.84 22.21 25.44
N THR A 611 -32.96 21.62 26.63
CA THR A 611 -34.26 21.26 27.22
C THR A 611 -34.38 21.83 28.61
N VAL A 612 -35.54 22.37 28.94
CA VAL A 612 -35.91 22.83 30.28
C VAL A 612 -37.21 22.15 30.67
N GLY A 613 -37.22 21.39 31.76
CA GLY A 613 -38.41 20.76 32.34
C GLY A 613 -38.67 21.30 33.75
N ALA A 614 -39.93 21.51 34.11
CA ALA A 614 -40.33 21.92 35.46
C ALA A 614 -41.77 21.50 35.75
N TRP A 615 -42.02 21.04 36.97
CA TRP A 615 -43.37 20.94 37.50
C TRP A 615 -43.82 22.29 38.04
N ILE A 616 -45.05 22.70 37.71
CA ILE A 616 -45.61 24.00 38.06
C ILE A 616 -47.02 23.86 38.63
N LYS A 617 -47.39 24.75 39.55
CA LYS A 617 -48.75 24.91 40.06
C LYS A 617 -49.04 26.38 40.36
N THR A 618 -49.98 26.98 39.64
CA THR A 618 -50.36 28.40 39.84
C THR A 618 -51.83 28.63 39.50
N SER A 619 -52.42 29.67 40.09
CA SER A 619 -53.76 30.17 39.76
C SER A 619 -53.74 31.62 39.23
N SER A 620 -52.55 32.14 38.89
CA SER A 620 -52.42 33.54 38.50
C SER A 620 -52.95 33.81 37.10
N THR A 621 -53.67 34.93 36.98
CA THR A 621 -54.32 35.37 35.74
C THR A 621 -53.74 36.68 35.19
N SER A 622 -52.74 37.28 35.85
CA SER A 622 -52.22 38.61 35.50
C SER A 622 -50.71 38.72 35.67
N GLY A 623 -50.10 39.61 34.87
CA GLY A 623 -48.66 39.90 34.93
C GLY A 623 -47.80 38.87 34.21
N VAL A 624 -46.48 39.07 34.25
CA VAL A 624 -45.48 38.22 33.58
C VAL A 624 -44.76 37.41 34.64
N ARG A 625 -45.04 36.12 34.79
CA ARG A 625 -44.63 35.28 35.93
C ARG A 625 -43.57 34.28 35.50
N GLY A 626 -42.30 34.48 35.85
CA GLY A 626 -41.22 33.63 35.34
C GLY A 626 -41.13 32.26 36.00
N ILE A 627 -41.05 31.18 35.22
CA ILE A 627 -40.89 29.81 35.72
C ILE A 627 -39.40 29.46 35.76
N VAL A 628 -38.74 29.44 34.59
CA VAL A 628 -37.29 29.25 34.45
C VAL A 628 -36.79 30.19 33.35
N ASN A 629 -35.81 31.05 33.66
CA ASN A 629 -35.30 32.05 32.72
C ASN A 629 -33.78 32.15 32.77
N LYS A 630 -33.10 32.29 31.63
CA LYS A 630 -31.71 32.72 31.55
C LYS A 630 -31.60 33.80 30.48
N TYR A 631 -31.71 35.06 30.90
CA TYR A 631 -32.05 36.17 30.01
C TYR A 631 -31.35 37.48 30.41
N VAL A 632 -30.90 38.26 29.43
CA VAL A 632 -30.50 39.66 29.64
C VAL A 632 -31.71 40.58 29.44
N PRO A 633 -32.23 41.25 30.49
CA PRO A 633 -33.39 42.13 30.41
C PRO A 633 -33.34 43.14 29.26
N PHE A 634 -34.46 43.31 28.57
CA PHE A 634 -34.65 44.23 27.44
C PHE A 634 -33.73 43.97 26.22
N SER A 635 -33.20 42.76 26.10
CA SER A 635 -32.41 42.33 24.94
C SER A 635 -33.07 41.18 24.18
N SER A 636 -32.46 40.76 23.08
CA SER A 636 -32.76 39.51 22.36
C SER A 636 -31.67 38.48 22.61
N ASN A 637 -31.39 38.15 23.87
CA ASN A 637 -30.33 37.20 24.23
C ASN A 637 -30.69 36.39 25.48
N GLY A 638 -30.91 35.09 25.29
CA GLY A 638 -31.27 34.15 26.34
C GLY A 638 -32.52 33.35 26.04
N TRP A 639 -33.16 32.80 27.06
CA TRP A 639 -34.38 32.03 26.93
C TRP A 639 -35.23 32.11 28.19
N GLY A 640 -36.51 31.76 28.08
CA GLY A 640 -37.42 31.80 29.21
C GLY A 640 -38.68 30.97 29.01
N VAL A 641 -39.14 30.36 30.10
CA VAL A 641 -40.46 29.75 30.26
C VAL A 641 -41.16 30.52 31.38
N PHE A 642 -42.38 30.99 31.12
CA PHE A 642 -43.07 31.96 31.98
C PHE A 642 -44.57 31.97 31.67
N PHE A 643 -45.38 32.55 32.56
CA PHE A 643 -46.74 32.96 32.23
C PHE A 643 -46.81 34.43 31.84
N SER A 644 -47.71 34.78 30.93
CA SER A 644 -48.09 36.16 30.66
C SER A 644 -49.61 36.25 30.65
N ASN A 645 -50.17 37.03 31.59
CA ASN A 645 -51.61 37.21 31.77
C ASN A 645 -52.41 35.89 31.79
N GLY A 646 -51.89 34.89 32.52
CA GLY A 646 -52.53 33.59 32.70
C GLY A 646 -52.23 32.55 31.61
N ASN A 647 -51.53 32.91 30.54
CA ASN A 647 -51.14 31.96 29.49
C ASN A 647 -49.68 31.55 29.64
N LEU A 648 -49.38 30.27 29.42
CA LEU A 648 -48.04 29.72 29.42
C LEU A 648 -47.33 30.08 28.10
N CYS A 649 -46.11 30.61 28.25
CA CYS A 649 -45.28 31.12 27.16
C CYS A 649 -43.85 30.56 27.28
N ALA A 650 -43.17 30.43 26.15
CA ALA A 650 -41.74 30.12 26.12
C ALA A 650 -41.05 30.78 24.93
N TRP A 651 -39.79 31.21 25.07
CA TRP A 651 -39.03 31.73 23.94
C TRP A 651 -37.54 31.47 24.08
N TYR A 652 -36.84 31.59 22.95
CA TYR A 652 -35.40 31.46 22.85
C TYR A 652 -34.84 32.49 21.88
N PHE A 653 -33.84 33.26 22.30
CA PHE A 653 -33.09 34.19 21.46
C PHE A 653 -31.61 33.85 21.53
N LYS A 654 -31.02 33.47 20.39
CA LYS A 654 -29.56 33.47 20.26
C LYS A 654 -29.05 34.91 20.20
N ASP A 655 -29.69 35.70 19.33
CA ASP A 655 -29.46 37.12 19.12
C ASP A 655 -30.71 37.77 18.47
N SER A 656 -30.63 39.05 18.09
CA SER A 656 -31.75 39.80 17.50
C SER A 656 -32.17 39.34 16.10
N ALA A 657 -31.37 38.53 15.40
CA ALA A 657 -31.66 38.00 14.08
C ALA A 657 -32.01 36.50 14.10
N ASN A 658 -31.64 35.80 15.17
CA ASN A 658 -31.70 34.34 15.28
C ASN A 658 -32.49 33.92 16.52
N TYR A 659 -33.75 33.50 16.36
CA TYR A 659 -34.64 33.25 17.49
C TYR A 659 -35.82 32.32 17.22
N VAL A 660 -36.38 31.82 18.32
CA VAL A 660 -37.68 31.16 18.43
C VAL A 660 -38.62 32.08 19.21
N TYR A 661 -39.22 33.03 18.49
CA TYR A 661 -40.11 34.05 19.00
C TYR A 661 -40.95 34.64 17.85
N PRO A 662 -42.22 34.24 17.67
CA PRO A 662 -43.05 34.70 16.56
C PRO A 662 -43.64 36.12 16.79
N GLY A 663 -43.32 36.78 17.91
CA GLY A 663 -43.93 38.07 18.29
C GLY A 663 -44.95 37.97 19.41
N GLY A 664 -45.54 39.11 19.80
CA GLY A 664 -46.77 39.16 20.60
C GLY A 664 -46.62 39.04 22.11
N GLY A 665 -45.42 39.09 22.67
CA GLY A 665 -45.19 39.11 24.13
C GLY A 665 -45.38 37.77 24.86
N CYS A 666 -46.22 36.88 24.32
CA CYS A 666 -46.39 35.51 24.79
C CYS A 666 -46.35 34.51 23.62
N PRO A 667 -45.16 34.08 23.17
CA PRO A 667 -45.03 32.99 22.21
C PRO A 667 -45.61 31.69 22.73
N PHE A 668 -46.09 30.81 21.83
CA PHE A 668 -46.89 29.60 22.11
C PHE A 668 -48.29 29.87 22.70
N ASN A 669 -48.43 30.85 23.60
CA ASN A 669 -49.70 31.37 24.14
C ASN A 669 -50.71 30.30 24.56
N LEU A 670 -50.31 29.39 25.44
CA LEU A 670 -51.13 28.26 25.87
C LEU A 670 -51.96 28.62 27.10
N ALA A 671 -53.29 28.70 26.96
CA ALA A 671 -54.21 28.95 28.07
C ALA A 671 -54.56 27.65 28.83
N GLY A 672 -55.03 27.80 30.08
CA GLY A 672 -55.65 26.71 30.85
C GLY A 672 -54.73 25.96 31.82
N TYR A 673 -53.45 26.31 31.89
CA TYR A 673 -52.46 25.71 32.80
C TYR A 673 -52.22 26.51 34.08
N ASN A 674 -53.09 27.48 34.35
CA ASN A 674 -53.15 28.29 35.57
C ASN A 674 -54.41 27.94 36.40
N ASP A 675 -54.81 26.67 36.40
CA ASP A 675 -56.02 26.13 37.04
C ASP A 675 -55.81 25.75 38.52
N GLY A 676 -54.62 25.99 39.06
CA GLY A 676 -54.23 25.60 40.41
C GLY A 676 -53.91 24.11 40.56
N GLN A 677 -53.78 23.34 39.48
CA GLN A 677 -53.29 21.96 39.49
C GLN A 677 -51.80 21.89 39.12
N TRP A 678 -51.20 20.73 39.37
CA TRP A 678 -49.82 20.45 38.97
C TRP A 678 -49.78 20.06 37.49
N HIS A 679 -48.95 20.76 36.72
CA HIS A 679 -48.61 20.43 35.34
C HIS A 679 -47.10 20.31 35.19
N HIS A 680 -46.64 19.38 34.38
CA HIS A 680 -45.25 19.34 33.98
C HIS A 680 -45.09 20.06 32.65
N VAL A 681 -44.16 21.01 32.58
CA VAL A 681 -43.89 21.81 31.38
C VAL A 681 -42.47 21.53 30.93
N ALA A 682 -42.30 21.15 29.66
CA ALA A 682 -41.00 21.01 29.05
C ALA A 682 -40.86 21.85 27.77
N PHE A 683 -39.85 22.70 27.73
CA PHE A 683 -39.48 23.47 26.55
C PHE A 683 -38.18 22.91 25.95
N VAL A 684 -38.28 22.39 24.72
CA VAL A 684 -37.17 21.79 23.97
C VAL A 684 -36.81 22.71 22.81
N VAL A 685 -35.54 23.01 22.62
CA VAL A 685 -35.03 23.77 21.46
C VAL A 685 -33.99 22.93 20.75
N ASP A 686 -34.27 22.62 19.49
CA ASP A 686 -33.41 21.84 18.59
C ASP A 686 -33.17 22.59 17.26
N ALA A 687 -32.68 21.88 16.24
CA ALA A 687 -32.44 22.46 14.91
C ALA A 687 -33.72 22.82 14.14
N GLY A 688 -34.84 22.18 14.47
CA GLY A 688 -36.16 22.44 13.88
C GLY A 688 -36.88 23.64 14.49
N GLY A 689 -36.60 23.96 15.76
CA GLY A 689 -37.24 25.10 16.43
C GLY A 689 -37.38 24.89 17.93
N GLY A 690 -38.33 25.60 18.54
CA GLY A 690 -38.76 25.35 19.90
C GLY A 690 -40.06 24.55 19.94
N HIS A 691 -40.15 23.63 20.89
CA HIS A 691 -41.25 22.71 21.10
C HIS A 691 -41.69 22.79 22.56
N LEU A 692 -42.97 23.08 22.80
CA LEU A 692 -43.52 23.22 24.14
C LEU A 692 -44.44 22.03 24.45
N TYR A 693 -44.05 21.24 25.42
CA TYR A 693 -44.77 20.09 25.95
C TYR A 693 -45.42 20.45 27.28
N VAL A 694 -46.63 19.95 27.50
CA VAL A 694 -47.30 19.99 28.79
C VAL A 694 -47.90 18.62 29.08
N ASP A 695 -47.58 18.05 30.24
CA ASP A 695 -47.97 16.72 30.70
C ASP A 695 -47.62 15.64 29.65
N ALA A 696 -46.33 15.57 29.31
CA ALA A 696 -45.72 14.77 28.24
C ALA A 696 -46.26 14.97 26.81
N VAL A 697 -47.26 15.83 26.59
CA VAL A 697 -47.90 16.03 25.29
C VAL A 697 -47.36 17.28 24.61
N LEU A 698 -46.85 17.15 23.39
CA LEU A 698 -46.47 18.29 22.54
C LEU A 698 -47.70 19.16 22.26
N LYS A 699 -47.69 20.41 22.71
CA LYS A 699 -48.81 21.34 22.53
C LYS A 699 -48.61 22.25 21.33
N ALA A 700 -47.39 22.73 21.11
CA ALA A 700 -47.08 23.63 20.01
C ALA A 700 -45.59 23.61 19.65
N SER A 701 -45.28 24.06 18.44
CA SER A 701 -43.92 24.17 17.92
C SER A 701 -43.77 25.47 17.13
N VAL A 702 -42.60 26.10 17.24
CA VAL A 702 -42.26 27.34 16.55
C VAL A 702 -40.91 27.14 15.87
N ALA A 703 -40.86 27.32 14.55
CA ALA A 703 -39.62 27.22 13.80
C ALA A 703 -38.68 28.41 14.10
N TRP A 704 -37.39 28.21 13.80
CA TRP A 704 -36.41 29.29 13.86
C TRP A 704 -36.72 30.41 12.86
N THR A 705 -36.58 31.64 13.31
CA THR A 705 -36.20 32.76 12.46
C THR A 705 -34.67 32.84 12.48
N GLY A 706 -34.03 32.82 11.30
CA GLY A 706 -32.56 32.80 11.20
C GLY A 706 -31.95 31.41 11.42
N THR A 707 -30.72 31.38 11.94
CA THR A 707 -29.91 30.17 12.12
C THR A 707 -29.88 29.73 13.58
N PRO A 708 -30.09 28.43 13.87
CA PRO A 708 -29.99 27.91 15.24
C PRO A 708 -28.62 28.15 15.91
N GLY A 709 -28.60 28.18 17.24
CA GLY A 709 -27.36 28.27 18.03
C GLY A 709 -27.56 28.79 19.45
N ALA A 710 -26.51 28.73 20.27
CA ALA A 710 -26.56 29.12 21.68
C ALA A 710 -26.59 30.64 21.88
N PRO A 711 -27.35 31.16 22.86
CA PRO A 711 -27.28 32.55 23.28
C PRO A 711 -25.91 32.87 23.86
N SER A 712 -25.49 34.13 23.78
CA SER A 712 -24.23 34.59 24.38
C SER A 712 -24.38 35.10 25.82
N THR A 713 -25.59 35.05 26.39
CA THR A 713 -25.87 35.54 27.73
C THR A 713 -25.05 34.83 28.81
N THR A 714 -24.43 35.62 29.68
CA THR A 714 -23.75 35.16 30.90
C THR A 714 -24.63 35.25 32.14
N GLN A 715 -25.88 35.72 32.00
CA GLN A 715 -26.80 35.88 33.12
C GLN A 715 -27.09 34.53 33.78
N PRO A 716 -27.23 34.47 35.10
CA PRO A 716 -27.57 33.23 35.79
C PRO A 716 -28.97 32.73 35.40
N ALA A 717 -29.18 31.42 35.48
CA ALA A 717 -30.51 30.84 35.30
C ALA A 717 -31.35 31.07 36.57
N SER A 718 -32.47 31.75 36.41
CA SER A 718 -33.38 32.12 37.48
C SER A 718 -34.64 31.26 37.48
N LEU A 719 -34.99 30.69 38.64
CA LEU A 719 -36.25 29.98 38.87
C LEU A 719 -37.24 30.89 39.60
N GLY A 720 -38.51 30.86 39.22
CA GLY A 720 -39.60 31.54 39.91
C GLY A 720 -39.64 33.07 39.75
N VAL A 721 -38.85 33.63 38.83
CA VAL A 721 -38.83 35.06 38.55
C VAL A 721 -38.59 35.31 37.06
N TYR A 722 -39.34 36.26 36.50
CA TYR A 722 -39.05 36.83 35.20
C TYR A 722 -38.08 37.99 35.38
N PRO A 723 -36.85 37.94 34.82
CA PRO A 723 -35.87 39.00 35.04
C PRO A 723 -36.38 40.37 34.52
N GLY A 724 -36.63 41.30 35.42
CA GLY A 724 -36.97 42.69 35.11
C GLY A 724 -35.80 43.61 35.45
N GLY A 725 -35.26 44.30 34.44
CA GLY A 725 -34.23 45.34 34.59
C GLY A 725 -32.84 44.88 35.03
N GLY A 726 -31.84 45.12 34.17
CA GLY A 726 -30.43 44.91 34.52
C GLY A 726 -29.93 45.83 35.64
N ALA A 727 -28.62 45.78 35.92
CA ALA A 727 -27.94 46.52 36.99
C ALA A 727 -28.18 48.06 37.01
N ASP A 728 -28.79 48.62 35.97
CA ASP A 728 -29.08 50.05 35.80
C ASP A 728 -30.57 50.43 35.98
N VAL A 729 -31.44 49.54 36.49
CA VAL A 729 -32.84 49.87 36.84
C VAL A 729 -33.01 49.94 38.36
N PRO A 730 -33.17 51.14 38.97
CA PRO A 730 -33.44 51.27 40.40
C PRO A 730 -34.80 50.64 40.74
N GLY A 731 -34.79 49.50 41.44
CA GLY A 731 -36.01 48.86 41.97
C GLY A 731 -36.07 47.33 41.91
N GLY A 732 -35.24 46.67 41.10
CA GLY A 732 -35.32 45.21 40.89
C GLY A 732 -36.64 44.76 40.22
N PRO A 733 -36.85 43.45 40.00
CA PRO A 733 -38.14 42.94 39.53
C PRO A 733 -39.24 43.28 40.53
N GLY A 734 -40.38 43.78 40.03
CA GLY A 734 -41.55 44.05 40.85
C GLY A 734 -42.26 42.78 41.32
N ALA A 735 -43.27 42.94 42.17
CA ALA A 735 -44.13 41.83 42.59
C ALA A 735 -44.93 41.20 41.42
N GLY A 736 -44.96 41.85 40.25
CA GLY A 736 -45.61 41.38 39.03
C GLY A 736 -44.82 40.32 38.27
N GLU A 737 -43.54 40.15 38.59
CA GLU A 737 -42.56 39.36 37.86
C GLU A 737 -42.24 37.99 38.49
N TYR A 738 -42.50 37.87 39.79
CA TYR A 738 -42.34 36.63 40.56
C TYR A 738 -43.47 35.66 40.28
N PHE A 739 -43.16 34.36 40.23
CA PHE A 739 -44.11 33.29 40.04
C PHE A 739 -44.96 33.07 41.30
N PRO A 740 -46.27 33.35 41.24
CA PRO A 740 -47.17 33.13 42.37
C PRO A 740 -47.69 31.69 42.31
N GLY A 741 -46.92 30.77 42.88
CA GLY A 741 -47.24 29.34 42.82
C GLY A 741 -46.12 28.46 43.35
N SER A 742 -46.23 27.17 43.08
CA SER A 742 -45.23 26.16 43.43
C SER A 742 -44.48 25.72 42.18
N LEU A 743 -43.16 25.59 42.30
CA LEU A 743 -42.26 25.00 41.32
C LEU A 743 -41.64 23.75 41.92
N ASP A 744 -41.27 22.81 41.06
CA ASP A 744 -40.75 21.53 41.50
C ASP A 744 -39.99 20.81 40.37
N GLU A 745 -39.10 19.88 40.71
CA GLU A 745 -38.48 18.91 39.80
C GLU A 745 -37.83 19.56 38.56
N VAL A 746 -37.18 20.72 38.76
CA VAL A 746 -36.65 21.55 37.67
C VAL A 746 -35.38 20.94 37.11
N ARG A 747 -35.38 20.64 35.81
CA ARG A 747 -34.25 20.04 35.07
C ARG A 747 -33.85 20.90 33.87
N ILE A 748 -32.55 21.05 33.65
CA ILE A 748 -32.01 21.71 32.46
C ILE A 748 -30.99 20.79 31.79
N TYR A 749 -31.07 20.63 30.47
CA TYR A 749 -30.21 19.77 29.66
C TYR A 749 -29.49 20.56 28.57
N ALA A 750 -28.21 20.26 28.31
CA ALA A 750 -27.44 20.76 27.16
C ALA A 750 -27.72 19.97 25.86
N ARG A 751 -28.92 19.40 25.74
CA ARG A 751 -29.39 18.68 24.56
C ARG A 751 -30.90 18.78 24.43
N ALA A 752 -31.39 18.52 23.23
CA ALA A 752 -32.82 18.32 22.99
C ALA A 752 -33.20 16.91 23.45
N LEU A 753 -34.13 16.81 24.39
CA LEU A 753 -34.75 15.54 24.77
C LEU A 753 -35.77 15.13 23.70
N SER A 754 -35.79 13.84 23.39
CA SER A 754 -36.83 13.22 22.56
C SER A 754 -38.17 13.17 23.31
N ALA A 755 -39.28 12.97 22.59
CA ALA A 755 -40.60 12.83 23.21
C ALA A 755 -40.66 11.69 24.25
N ASP A 756 -39.95 10.58 24.01
CA ASP A 756 -39.85 9.46 24.96
C ASP A 756 -39.10 9.85 26.24
N GLU A 757 -38.04 10.66 26.13
CA GLU A 757 -37.31 11.17 27.29
C GLU A 757 -38.12 12.21 28.06
N ILE A 758 -38.95 13.01 27.37
CA ILE A 758 -39.92 13.91 28.01
C ILE A 758 -40.94 13.11 28.83
N LEU A 759 -41.44 11.98 28.31
CA LEU A 759 -42.37 11.10 29.05
C LEU A 759 -41.74 10.57 30.35
N ILE A 760 -40.42 10.32 30.35
CA ILE A 760 -39.73 9.86 31.56
C ILE A 760 -39.65 10.96 32.61
N ILE A 761 -39.24 12.18 32.24
CA ILE A 761 -39.15 13.31 33.21
C ILE A 761 -40.53 13.86 33.62
N ASP A 762 -41.60 13.48 32.90
CA ASP A 762 -43.00 13.71 33.29
C ASP A 762 -43.43 12.82 34.46
N VAL A 763 -42.63 11.85 34.88
CA VAL A 763 -42.87 11.07 36.10
C VAL A 763 -42.04 11.68 37.24
N PRO A 764 -42.66 12.21 38.31
CA PRO A 764 -41.92 12.80 39.42
C PRO A 764 -40.92 11.81 40.04
N GLY A 765 -39.67 12.23 40.27
CA GLY A 765 -38.63 11.41 40.88
C GLY A 765 -37.92 10.40 39.96
N ALA A 766 -38.22 10.41 38.66
CA ALA A 766 -37.54 9.62 37.64
C ALA A 766 -36.09 10.08 37.35
#